data_AF-A0A7D9IAR8-F1
#
_entry.id   AF-A0A7D9IAR8-F1
#
_cell.length_a   1.000
_cell.length_b   1.000
_cell.length_c   1.000
_cell.angle_alpha   90.00
_cell.angle_beta   90.00
_cell.angle_gamma   90.00
#
_symmetry.space_group_name_H-M   'P 1'
#
loop_
_entity.id
_entity.type
_entity.pdbx_description
1 polymer ?
#
loop_
_entity_poly.entity_id
_entity_poly.type
_entity_poly.pdbx_seq_one_letter_code
_entity_poly.pdbx_strand_id
1 'polypeptide(L)'
;MFSLKIVVFLYLVQNPAPVNNLWITPYQYAARVTWSIPTPQQSSYITKVIIYLNGAKYETISRETTRIVIKRFKPNIRYKVEIQTEDGYWQKSTKFSKYFVTNIAGKICDKPLLQDTHTFPDDLFSGSGGSNYQNARLTEAGWCASGSRSYLSIDLQKEYHLTQVVVITDKTQRSSTYSLIYGRAGTWINRDSPIQITENQNEYQPFIKPLNGVYNARYIKIQSTATENIDFCLRIELCGEVQKPAPVYDVQVTPSVTSAQVTWRIRTAPAMSSYITKYYIYLDQRHRWITYRRTDKVRINIPGLTAYTKYTVGIVALDGYSQRSSKISNEFTTIEAAPSGAPRSVAFTKRSRSKLTVSWIAPSRNSQNGELTGYNVCYSDKSRSSNPSCSPTNAHSNTAQINNLQPATKYFVTVAARTIADGPKSAEISKITNGERVDPVAASYSSLNLTITKPASYIKEVMIIVKDAPKDRGVEEIEESDLKPYDANTRDPYVTAYLKVDDLPQTFMIGDGKEYNSKIQKYFNQPLKQNSSYILFLRFFESQVSHYSYYSTQWSKVVKTFAKPPAPVNLKIISTAPKKYTISWTQPFLPEQTTVLKYHGNYNASQGTCKTLSISSEMRSVTIDVEFNKQYTFDIQVETRAGRSDVISRSWISHSAPLKLSGKTDDGYIVILIKPKEEQKIKTVALVIFQLQSESSKPPAPENLNVENSPPSDTKANNVVFIAKQFDITEFQNDTVEIFLRESKGNRRRKREAVDVYILIPNTMYRIAQMNTDGAGNPFWSYWSDPFTFTKVIKDDRDGESGGGSVDGDDSGDPGKRDDGGVSVGAAVGASFAVVVIIIAVVLAFIFFRRRRPREQHENEDKNKNKEIKAVSEDEDNLDEDNQEGIYLNKNDDVEENVHPPVPVAEFAHYVNEMKANDNYEFQKEYDDLPSNTNTAWEVAKKPFNKQKNRYGNIVTYDHCRVVLSGDEKDDYINASYMDGIKENAYIATQGPTLLTLNDMWRMVWEQRSYSIVMVTSLVELLKPKCDKYWPDEGTEKYGDIEVTLMKIEEFAYYVIHTLELKKDKEEREVRHYFFQSWPDHGVPKYPTQILAFRRHFRTHHMEQSGPIIVHCRSDSDILYIFASTRLFLSLKQPLVILYSFVSQ
;
A
#
# COMPACT_ATOMS: atom_id res chain seq x y z
N MET A 1 -86.72 -106.97 64.86
CA MET A 1 -86.53 -107.94 65.97
C MET A 1 -85.04 -108.01 66.32
N PHE A 2 -84.69 -108.17 67.60
CA PHE A 2 -83.40 -108.60 68.23
C PHE A 2 -82.06 -108.37 67.48
N SER A 3 -80.97 -107.85 68.07
CA SER A 3 -80.62 -107.49 69.47
C SER A 3 -79.47 -106.44 69.40
N LEU A 4 -79.42 -105.32 70.15
CA LEU A 4 -78.98 -105.14 71.55
C LEU A 4 -77.66 -105.91 71.88
N LYS A 5 -76.59 -105.33 72.50
CA LYS A 5 -76.29 -104.01 73.12
C LYS A 5 -74.74 -103.78 73.04
N ILE A 6 -74.19 -102.60 72.70
CA ILE A 6 -73.95 -101.35 73.49
C ILE A 6 -72.73 -101.39 74.46
N VAL A 7 -71.70 -100.57 74.14
CA VAL A 7 -70.91 -99.54 74.93
C VAL A 7 -70.46 -99.92 76.38
N VAL A 8 -69.25 -99.63 76.91
CA VAL A 8 -68.49 -98.37 77.09
C VAL A 8 -66.97 -98.68 77.13
N PHE A 9 -66.12 -98.14 76.25
CA PHE A 9 -65.30 -96.92 76.40
C PHE A 9 -64.40 -96.85 77.67
N LEU A 10 -63.07 -96.84 77.48
CA LEU A 10 -62.10 -96.42 78.49
C LEU A 10 -60.94 -95.69 77.78
N TYR A 11 -60.65 -94.45 78.21
CA TYR A 11 -59.69 -93.57 77.56
C TYR A 11 -58.25 -94.06 77.79
N LEU A 12 -57.54 -94.44 76.73
CA LEU A 12 -56.09 -94.63 76.75
C LEU A 12 -55.40 -93.50 75.98
N VAL A 13 -54.73 -92.62 76.71
CA VAL A 13 -53.84 -91.61 76.15
C VAL A 13 -52.61 -92.31 75.57
N GLN A 14 -52.56 -92.45 74.25
CA GLN A 14 -51.39 -92.98 73.56
C GLN A 14 -50.31 -91.91 73.44
N ASN A 15 -49.10 -92.21 73.91
CA ASN A 15 -47.95 -91.32 73.78
C ASN A 15 -47.48 -91.25 72.31
N PRO A 16 -47.18 -90.06 71.75
CA PRO A 16 -46.79 -89.92 70.34
C PRO A 16 -45.40 -90.48 70.06
N ALA A 17 -45.30 -91.37 69.07
CA ALA A 17 -44.04 -91.99 68.63
C ALA A 17 -43.22 -91.06 67.70
N PRO A 18 -41.92 -90.82 67.96
CA PRO A 18 -41.14 -89.79 67.29
C PRO A 18 -40.80 -90.06 65.81
N VAL A 19 -40.51 -88.99 65.07
CA VAL A 19 -39.91 -89.05 63.72
C VAL A 19 -38.44 -89.47 63.84
N ASN A 20 -38.17 -90.72 63.47
CA ASN A 20 -36.90 -91.38 63.68
C ASN A 20 -35.98 -91.29 62.46
N ASN A 21 -34.67 -91.47 62.68
CA ASN A 21 -33.64 -91.55 61.64
C ASN A 21 -33.61 -90.33 60.69
N LEU A 22 -33.73 -89.11 61.23
CA LEU A 22 -33.48 -87.89 60.46
C LEU A 22 -31.98 -87.82 60.08
N TRP A 23 -31.66 -87.73 58.79
CA TRP A 23 -30.30 -87.57 58.26
C TRP A 23 -30.21 -86.42 57.27
N ILE A 24 -29.03 -85.81 57.17
CA ILE A 24 -28.72 -84.73 56.22
C ILE A 24 -27.42 -85.12 55.52
N THR A 25 -27.46 -85.31 54.20
CA THR A 25 -26.27 -85.57 53.36
C THR A 25 -26.01 -84.36 52.44
N PRO A 26 -24.81 -83.75 52.47
CA PRO A 26 -24.48 -82.61 51.61
C PRO A 26 -24.33 -83.04 50.14
N TYR A 27 -24.71 -82.17 49.20
CA TYR A 27 -24.62 -82.45 47.77
C TYR A 27 -24.52 -81.13 46.97
N GLN A 28 -23.30 -80.66 46.72
CA GLN A 28 -22.92 -79.55 45.81
C GLN A 28 -24.00 -78.44 45.65
N TYR A 29 -24.10 -77.56 46.65
CA TYR A 29 -25.06 -76.45 46.83
C TYR A 29 -26.50 -76.84 47.25
N ALA A 30 -26.75 -78.12 47.48
CA ALA A 30 -27.96 -78.68 48.06
C ALA A 30 -27.65 -79.59 49.26
N ALA A 31 -28.70 -80.02 49.97
CA ALA A 31 -28.63 -81.10 50.95
C ALA A 31 -29.81 -82.05 50.78
N ARG A 32 -29.52 -83.35 50.77
CA ARG A 32 -30.53 -84.41 50.80
C ARG A 32 -30.90 -84.67 52.25
N VAL A 33 -32.19 -84.58 52.58
CA VAL A 33 -32.73 -84.87 53.91
C VAL A 33 -33.57 -86.14 53.82
N THR A 34 -33.37 -87.08 54.73
CA THR A 34 -34.12 -88.35 54.80
C THR A 34 -34.59 -88.63 56.22
N TRP A 35 -35.72 -89.31 56.39
CA TRP A 35 -36.30 -89.66 57.69
C TRP A 35 -37.18 -90.92 57.59
N SER A 36 -37.60 -91.44 58.74
CA SER A 36 -38.51 -92.60 58.84
C SER A 36 -39.64 -92.33 59.84
N ILE A 37 -40.82 -92.89 59.56
CA ILE A 37 -42.01 -92.83 60.41
C ILE A 37 -42.44 -94.29 60.66
N PRO A 38 -42.77 -94.69 61.91
CA PRO A 38 -43.19 -96.07 62.22
C PRO A 38 -44.43 -96.55 61.46
N THR A 39 -44.52 -97.88 61.28
CA THR A 39 -45.58 -98.59 60.56
C THR A 39 -46.94 -98.62 61.30
N PRO A 40 -48.06 -98.83 60.59
CA PRO A 40 -49.38 -98.46 61.10
C PRO A 40 -50.07 -99.57 61.92
N GLN A 41 -49.99 -99.48 63.24
CA GLN A 41 -51.04 -100.02 64.14
C GLN A 41 -51.58 -98.98 65.15
N GLN A 42 -51.01 -97.76 65.21
CA GLN A 42 -51.43 -96.67 66.11
C GLN A 42 -51.39 -95.27 65.45
N SER A 43 -51.43 -95.17 64.11
CA SER A 43 -51.26 -93.87 63.41
C SER A 43 -52.06 -93.76 62.11
N SER A 44 -53.39 -93.86 62.17
CA SER A 44 -54.28 -93.77 61.00
C SER A 44 -54.60 -92.33 60.52
N TYR A 45 -54.24 -91.29 61.28
CA TYR A 45 -54.74 -89.92 61.06
C TYR A 45 -53.75 -88.94 60.40
N ILE A 46 -52.48 -89.30 60.24
CA ILE A 46 -51.46 -88.42 59.64
C ILE A 46 -51.46 -88.60 58.12
N THR A 47 -51.81 -87.54 57.38
CA THR A 47 -51.76 -87.50 55.91
C THR A 47 -50.55 -86.71 55.36
N LYS A 48 -50.16 -85.61 56.01
CA LYS A 48 -49.03 -84.75 55.58
C LYS A 48 -48.01 -84.46 56.67
N VAL A 49 -46.82 -84.10 56.21
CA VAL A 49 -45.63 -83.74 57.01
C VAL A 49 -45.12 -82.38 56.54
N ILE A 50 -44.69 -81.54 57.48
CA ILE A 50 -44.18 -80.18 57.26
C ILE A 50 -42.69 -80.13 57.60
N ILE A 51 -41.89 -79.57 56.71
CA ILE A 51 -40.45 -79.37 56.91
C ILE A 51 -40.17 -77.88 57.20
N TYR A 52 -39.32 -77.62 58.19
CA TYR A 52 -38.86 -76.28 58.56
C TYR A 52 -37.34 -76.15 58.41
N LEU A 53 -36.89 -74.99 57.92
CA LEU A 53 -35.48 -74.60 57.85
C LEU A 53 -35.26 -73.37 58.73
N ASN A 54 -34.38 -73.48 59.73
CA ASN A 54 -34.08 -72.42 60.70
C ASN A 54 -35.34 -71.81 61.36
N GLY A 55 -36.42 -72.60 61.49
CA GLY A 55 -37.71 -72.18 62.05
C GLY A 55 -38.74 -71.66 61.04
N ALA A 56 -38.35 -71.38 59.80
CA ALA A 56 -39.28 -71.01 58.72
C ALA A 56 -39.84 -72.26 58.02
N LYS A 57 -41.15 -72.29 57.73
CA LYS A 57 -41.78 -73.37 56.98
C LYS A 57 -41.22 -73.40 55.55
N TYR A 58 -40.65 -74.54 55.14
CA TYR A 58 -40.10 -74.74 53.80
C TYR A 58 -41.14 -75.34 52.86
N GLU A 59 -41.72 -76.49 53.23
CA GLU A 59 -42.61 -77.25 52.35
C GLU A 59 -43.58 -78.14 53.16
N THR A 60 -44.60 -78.69 52.50
CA THR A 60 -45.53 -79.67 53.07
C THR A 60 -45.77 -80.78 52.06
N ILE A 61 -45.59 -82.03 52.50
CA ILE A 61 -45.42 -83.22 51.66
C ILE A 61 -46.27 -84.38 52.20
N SER A 62 -46.60 -85.35 51.33
CA SER A 62 -47.32 -86.58 51.73
C SER A 62 -46.50 -87.40 52.73
N ARG A 63 -47.18 -88.06 53.68
CA ARG A 63 -46.60 -89.04 54.63
C ARG A 63 -45.69 -90.08 53.97
N GLU A 64 -46.01 -90.49 52.74
CA GLU A 64 -45.25 -91.51 52.00
C GLU A 64 -43.86 -91.02 51.56
N THR A 65 -43.64 -89.70 51.57
CA THR A 65 -42.34 -89.11 51.28
C THR A 65 -41.42 -89.31 52.48
N THR A 66 -40.29 -89.99 52.27
CA THR A 66 -39.24 -90.25 53.29
C THR A 66 -37.90 -89.57 52.97
N ARG A 67 -37.85 -88.82 51.85
CA ARG A 67 -36.65 -88.11 51.37
C ARG A 67 -37.01 -86.86 50.58
N ILE A 68 -36.19 -85.82 50.70
CA ILE A 68 -36.27 -84.58 49.90
C ILE A 68 -34.86 -84.04 49.59
N VAL A 69 -34.73 -83.15 48.60
CA VAL A 69 -33.48 -82.43 48.29
C VAL A 69 -33.73 -80.93 48.39
N ILE A 70 -33.23 -80.32 49.47
CA ILE A 70 -33.33 -78.89 49.73
C ILE A 70 -32.20 -78.19 48.96
N LYS A 71 -32.52 -77.16 48.17
CA LYS A 71 -31.56 -76.41 47.33
C LYS A 71 -31.24 -75.03 47.94
N ARG A 72 -30.12 -74.42 47.52
CA ARG A 72 -29.65 -73.06 47.90
C ARG A 72 -29.09 -72.92 49.32
N PHE A 73 -28.22 -73.83 49.75
CA PHE A 73 -27.43 -73.65 50.98
C PHE A 73 -26.30 -72.63 50.77
N LYS A 74 -26.05 -71.78 51.78
CA LYS A 74 -24.91 -70.85 51.82
C LYS A 74 -23.73 -71.48 52.59
N PRO A 75 -22.46 -71.26 52.18
CA PRO A 75 -21.30 -71.82 52.86
C PRO A 75 -21.13 -71.27 54.29
N ASN A 76 -20.51 -72.07 55.16
CA ASN A 76 -20.17 -71.78 56.57
C ASN A 76 -21.34 -71.46 57.52
N ILE A 77 -22.58 -71.32 57.03
CA ILE A 77 -23.76 -71.18 57.88
C ILE A 77 -24.15 -72.55 58.46
N ARG A 78 -24.53 -72.57 59.74
CA ARG A 78 -25.06 -73.77 60.42
C ARG A 78 -26.58 -73.80 60.23
N TYR A 79 -27.10 -74.86 59.63
CA TYR A 79 -28.54 -74.99 59.33
C TYR A 79 -29.22 -75.96 60.28
N LYS A 80 -30.39 -75.57 60.81
CA LYS A 80 -31.32 -76.39 61.59
C LYS A 80 -32.43 -76.88 60.66
N VAL A 81 -32.57 -78.19 60.52
CA VAL A 81 -33.75 -78.81 59.89
C VAL A 81 -34.64 -79.36 61.00
N GLU A 82 -35.93 -79.02 60.95
CA GLU A 82 -36.96 -79.63 61.80
C GLU A 82 -38.04 -80.27 60.92
N ILE A 83 -38.65 -81.36 61.40
CA ILE A 83 -39.80 -82.01 60.76
C ILE A 83 -40.94 -82.13 61.79
N GLN A 84 -42.16 -81.82 61.37
CA GLN A 84 -43.39 -81.81 62.18
C GLN A 84 -44.56 -82.39 61.35
N THR A 85 -45.56 -82.99 61.99
CA THR A 85 -46.78 -83.48 61.32
C THR A 85 -47.86 -82.40 61.25
N GLU A 86 -48.81 -82.53 60.31
CA GLU A 86 -49.86 -81.52 60.08
C GLU A 86 -50.85 -81.36 61.26
N ASP A 87 -50.99 -82.39 62.10
CA ASP A 87 -51.81 -82.41 63.32
C ASP A 87 -51.11 -81.83 64.58
N GLY A 88 -49.83 -81.44 64.48
CA GLY A 88 -49.13 -80.64 65.49
C GLY A 88 -48.68 -81.36 66.77
N TYR A 89 -49.30 -82.49 67.15
CA TYR A 89 -49.07 -83.20 68.43
C TYR A 89 -47.81 -84.09 68.51
N TRP A 90 -46.98 -84.16 67.46
CA TRP A 90 -45.86 -85.09 67.38
C TRP A 90 -44.48 -84.41 67.49
N GLN A 91 -43.50 -85.12 68.07
CA GLN A 91 -42.21 -84.54 68.45
C GLN A 91 -41.39 -84.02 67.25
N LYS A 92 -40.91 -82.78 67.36
CA LYS A 92 -39.98 -82.16 66.40
C LYS A 92 -38.61 -82.84 66.41
N SER A 93 -38.36 -83.71 65.44
CA SER A 93 -37.01 -84.23 65.17
C SER A 93 -36.15 -83.11 64.58
N THR A 94 -35.05 -82.77 65.25
CA THR A 94 -34.15 -81.66 64.89
C THR A 94 -32.76 -82.19 64.57
N LYS A 95 -32.16 -81.75 63.45
CA LYS A 95 -30.75 -82.03 63.15
C LYS A 95 -30.04 -80.80 62.60
N PHE A 96 -28.80 -80.61 63.03
CA PHE A 96 -27.94 -79.51 62.57
C PHE A 96 -26.88 -80.04 61.60
N SER A 97 -26.54 -79.25 60.59
CA SER A 97 -25.38 -79.48 59.73
C SER A 97 -24.55 -78.21 59.57
N LYS A 98 -23.23 -78.37 59.39
CA LYS A 98 -22.26 -77.29 59.18
C LYS A 98 -21.62 -77.50 57.81
N TYR A 99 -21.95 -76.63 56.86
CA TYR A 99 -21.68 -76.86 55.43
C TYR A 99 -20.39 -76.15 54.99
N PHE A 100 -19.37 -76.94 54.63
CA PHE A 100 -18.09 -76.48 54.09
C PHE A 100 -18.01 -76.80 52.59
N VAL A 101 -17.30 -75.97 51.82
CA VAL A 101 -16.96 -76.23 50.41
C VAL A 101 -15.48 -75.94 50.21
N THR A 102 -14.76 -76.89 49.62
CA THR A 102 -13.36 -76.74 49.20
C THR A 102 -13.28 -75.98 47.87
N ASN A 103 -13.25 -74.66 47.94
CA ASN A 103 -12.69 -73.83 46.86
C ASN A 103 -12.04 -72.58 47.47
N ILE A 104 -10.82 -72.26 47.03
CA ILE A 104 -9.93 -71.34 47.76
C ILE A 104 -10.16 -69.90 47.29
N ALA A 105 -10.93 -69.16 48.09
CA ALA A 105 -11.19 -67.74 47.90
C ALA A 105 -9.99 -66.88 48.34
N GLY A 106 -8.90 -66.94 47.57
CA GLY A 106 -7.73 -66.07 47.72
C GLY A 106 -7.14 -65.74 46.36
N LYS A 107 -7.02 -64.44 46.02
CA LYS A 107 -6.22 -64.00 44.87
C LYS A 107 -4.75 -64.33 45.13
N ILE A 108 -4.08 -64.94 44.17
CA ILE A 108 -2.64 -65.18 44.22
C ILE A 108 -1.94 -64.30 43.19
N CYS A 109 -2.31 -64.37 41.91
CA CYS A 109 -2.02 -63.29 40.97
C CYS A 109 -3.14 -62.23 40.98
N ASP A 110 -2.80 -60.94 40.85
CA ASP A 110 -3.80 -59.88 40.61
C ASP A 110 -4.39 -59.94 39.19
N LYS A 111 -3.58 -60.42 38.24
CA LYS A 111 -3.94 -60.74 36.84
C LYS A 111 -3.18 -62.02 36.43
N PRO A 112 -3.75 -63.22 36.63
CA PRO A 112 -3.11 -64.45 36.15
C PRO A 112 -3.05 -64.49 34.63
N LEU A 113 -1.87 -64.80 34.08
CA LEU A 113 -1.65 -64.77 32.63
C LEU A 113 -2.55 -65.81 31.91
N LEU A 114 -2.38 -67.09 32.25
CA LEU A 114 -3.01 -68.22 31.53
C LEU A 114 -4.55 -68.34 31.68
N GLN A 115 -5.19 -67.49 32.47
CA GLN A 115 -6.64 -67.54 32.70
C GLN A 115 -7.43 -66.62 31.76
N ASP A 116 -6.77 -65.70 31.07
CA ASP A 116 -7.38 -64.94 29.98
C ASP A 116 -7.34 -65.78 28.68
N THR A 117 -8.49 -66.35 28.31
CA THR A 117 -8.65 -67.17 27.09
C THR A 117 -8.65 -66.34 25.79
N HIS A 118 -8.79 -65.01 25.86
CA HIS A 118 -8.64 -64.13 24.70
C HIS A 118 -7.17 -63.76 24.46
N THR A 119 -6.40 -63.49 25.51
CA THR A 119 -4.95 -63.20 25.39
C THR A 119 -4.13 -64.47 25.20
N PHE A 120 -4.55 -65.60 25.78
CA PHE A 120 -3.91 -66.90 25.63
C PHE A 120 -4.93 -67.97 25.19
N PRO A 121 -5.23 -68.09 23.89
CA PRO A 121 -6.03 -69.20 23.35
C PRO A 121 -5.35 -70.57 23.50
N ASP A 122 -6.12 -71.65 23.29
CA ASP A 122 -5.74 -73.03 23.61
C ASP A 122 -4.73 -73.68 22.64
N ASP A 123 -4.55 -73.08 21.45
CA ASP A 123 -3.54 -73.46 20.45
C ASP A 123 -2.11 -73.09 20.86
N LEU A 124 -1.96 -72.15 21.81
CA LEU A 124 -0.67 -71.76 22.37
C LEU A 124 -0.10 -72.81 23.35
N PHE A 125 -0.92 -73.77 23.76
CA PHE A 125 -0.57 -74.89 24.62
C PHE A 125 -0.29 -76.13 23.74
N SER A 126 0.82 -76.80 23.98
CA SER A 126 1.23 -78.01 23.25
C SER A 126 1.97 -78.97 24.17
N GLY A 127 1.94 -80.28 23.91
CA GLY A 127 2.59 -81.21 24.85
C GLY A 127 2.36 -82.69 24.60
N SER A 128 2.82 -83.49 25.56
CA SER A 128 2.58 -84.92 25.69
C SER A 128 2.15 -85.25 27.11
N GLY A 129 1.03 -85.97 27.26
CA GLY A 129 0.40 -86.27 28.55
C GLY A 129 -1.11 -86.11 28.46
N GLY A 130 -1.83 -87.23 28.29
CA GLY A 130 -3.28 -87.25 28.07
C GLY A 130 -3.72 -86.58 26.76
N SER A 131 -5.03 -86.49 26.55
CA SER A 131 -5.62 -85.86 25.36
C SER A 131 -5.83 -84.34 25.49
N ASN A 132 -5.78 -83.79 26.72
CA ASN A 132 -6.32 -82.47 27.04
C ASN A 132 -5.29 -81.55 27.71
N TYR A 133 -4.21 -81.17 27.02
CA TYR A 133 -3.21 -80.21 27.54
C TYR A 133 -3.79 -78.82 27.86
N GLN A 134 -4.90 -78.45 27.22
CA GLN A 134 -5.69 -77.24 27.46
C GLN A 134 -6.19 -77.13 28.92
N ASN A 135 -6.42 -78.28 29.57
CA ASN A 135 -6.88 -78.36 30.95
C ASN A 135 -5.80 -77.96 31.98
N ALA A 136 -4.56 -77.66 31.55
CA ALA A 136 -3.47 -77.20 32.41
C ALA A 136 -3.76 -75.89 33.16
N ARG A 137 -4.69 -75.07 32.65
CA ARG A 137 -5.24 -73.89 33.34
C ARG A 137 -5.88 -74.31 34.70
N LEU A 138 -6.17 -73.36 35.59
CA LEU A 138 -6.97 -73.58 36.82
C LEU A 138 -8.44 -73.94 36.52
N THR A 139 -8.65 -75.09 35.89
CA THR A 139 -9.93 -75.69 35.50
C THR A 139 -10.18 -76.97 36.29
N GLU A 140 -11.38 -77.54 36.22
CA GLU A 140 -11.72 -78.73 37.02
C GLU A 140 -10.89 -79.98 36.68
N ALA A 141 -10.29 -80.06 35.49
CA ALA A 141 -9.67 -81.30 34.99
C ALA A 141 -8.13 -81.39 35.14
N GLY A 142 -7.38 -80.30 35.01
CA GLY A 142 -5.91 -80.32 35.07
C GLY A 142 -5.21 -81.01 33.88
N TRP A 143 -3.89 -80.84 33.76
CA TRP A 143 -3.05 -81.57 32.82
C TRP A 143 -2.33 -82.73 33.52
N CYS A 144 -2.47 -83.94 32.97
CA CYS A 144 -1.97 -85.18 33.57
C CYS A 144 -0.81 -85.74 32.74
N ALA A 145 0.34 -86.01 33.36
CA ALA A 145 1.51 -86.55 32.68
C ALA A 145 1.42 -88.08 32.50
N SER A 146 1.48 -88.57 31.25
CA SER A 146 1.34 -90.01 30.93
C SER A 146 2.68 -90.75 30.97
N GLY A 147 3.46 -90.56 32.04
CA GLY A 147 4.77 -91.19 32.27
C GLY A 147 5.98 -90.28 31.99
N SER A 148 7.19 -90.85 32.10
CA SER A 148 8.44 -90.09 32.06
C SER A 148 8.60 -89.24 30.78
N ARG A 149 9.21 -88.06 30.91
CA ARG A 149 9.41 -87.06 29.82
C ARG A 149 8.14 -86.44 29.24
N SER A 150 6.94 -86.77 29.75
CA SER A 150 5.71 -86.00 29.47
C SER A 150 5.93 -84.52 29.75
N TYR A 151 5.45 -83.65 28.86
CA TYR A 151 5.63 -82.20 29.00
C TYR A 151 4.43 -81.38 28.52
N LEU A 152 4.26 -80.22 29.13
CA LEU A 152 3.45 -79.12 28.66
C LEU A 152 4.37 -77.99 28.21
N SER A 153 4.07 -77.35 27.09
CA SER A 153 4.77 -76.21 26.52
C SER A 153 3.78 -75.10 26.17
N ILE A 154 4.13 -73.85 26.45
CA ILE A 154 3.27 -72.68 26.29
C ILE A 154 4.07 -71.56 25.61
N ASP A 155 3.57 -70.99 24.51
CA ASP A 155 4.09 -69.75 23.93
C ASP A 155 3.31 -68.55 24.48
N LEU A 156 3.95 -67.73 25.30
CA LEU A 156 3.33 -66.57 25.94
C LEU A 156 3.09 -65.38 24.98
N GLN A 157 3.39 -65.52 23.68
CA GLN A 157 3.32 -64.47 22.64
C GLN A 157 4.22 -63.24 22.84
N LYS A 158 4.71 -62.95 24.05
CA LYS A 158 5.62 -61.83 24.36
C LYS A 158 6.72 -62.29 25.31
N GLU A 159 7.74 -61.45 25.52
CA GLU A 159 8.74 -61.67 26.57
C GLU A 159 8.20 -61.16 27.92
N TYR A 160 8.15 -62.05 28.92
CA TYR A 160 7.68 -61.76 30.27
C TYR A 160 8.81 -61.85 31.31
N HIS A 161 8.68 -61.04 32.36
CA HIS A 161 9.29 -61.28 33.65
C HIS A 161 8.30 -62.12 34.46
N LEU A 162 8.61 -63.41 34.67
CA LEU A 162 7.77 -64.31 35.46
C LEU A 162 8.17 -64.17 36.92
N THR A 163 7.23 -63.78 37.78
CA THR A 163 7.49 -63.49 39.19
C THR A 163 7.10 -64.65 40.11
N GLN A 164 6.07 -65.42 39.74
CA GLN A 164 5.59 -66.57 40.50
C GLN A 164 4.93 -67.62 39.59
N VAL A 165 5.01 -68.88 39.99
CA VAL A 165 4.15 -69.97 39.48
C VAL A 165 3.35 -70.55 40.64
N VAL A 166 2.07 -70.82 40.41
CA VAL A 166 1.18 -71.47 41.36
C VAL A 166 0.77 -72.83 40.80
N VAL A 167 0.75 -73.85 41.65
CA VAL A 167 0.41 -75.22 41.26
C VAL A 167 -0.55 -75.85 42.26
N ILE A 168 -1.58 -76.53 41.75
CA ILE A 168 -2.52 -77.35 42.55
C ILE A 168 -2.51 -78.78 42.01
N THR A 169 -2.50 -79.76 42.91
CA THR A 169 -2.64 -81.21 42.64
C THR A 169 -4.04 -81.72 43.04
N ASP A 170 -4.45 -82.86 42.48
CA ASP A 170 -5.81 -83.42 42.60
C ASP A 170 -5.91 -84.69 43.47
N LYS A 171 -4.78 -85.29 43.89
CA LYS A 171 -4.71 -86.58 44.62
C LYS A 171 -3.61 -86.57 45.70
N THR A 172 -3.56 -87.64 46.49
CA THR A 172 -2.82 -87.74 47.77
C THR A 172 -1.66 -88.74 47.82
N GLN A 173 -1.18 -89.26 46.68
CA GLN A 173 -0.10 -90.27 46.68
C GLN A 173 0.97 -90.09 45.61
N ARG A 174 2.22 -90.30 46.06
CA ARG A 174 3.50 -90.36 45.33
C ARG A 174 4.04 -89.04 44.80
N SER A 175 5.01 -88.50 45.54
CA SER A 175 5.83 -87.34 45.19
C SER A 175 6.54 -87.49 43.85
N SER A 176 6.02 -86.79 42.83
CA SER A 176 6.70 -86.56 41.56
C SER A 176 7.09 -85.09 41.46
N THR A 177 8.29 -84.78 40.97
CA THR A 177 8.67 -83.39 40.69
C THR A 177 8.47 -83.04 39.22
N TYR A 178 8.20 -81.77 38.97
CA TYR A 178 8.13 -81.22 37.62
C TYR A 178 9.19 -80.14 37.47
N SER A 179 9.91 -80.19 36.35
CA SER A 179 10.90 -79.20 35.96
C SER A 179 10.23 -78.09 35.15
N LEU A 180 10.16 -76.89 35.72
CA LEU A 180 9.84 -75.67 35.00
C LEU A 180 11.11 -75.15 34.31
N ILE A 181 11.05 -75.10 32.98
CA ILE A 181 12.07 -74.58 32.07
C ILE A 181 11.45 -73.40 31.32
N TYR A 182 12.22 -72.36 31.06
CA TYR A 182 11.79 -71.22 30.24
C TYR A 182 12.79 -70.93 29.13
N GLY A 183 12.37 -70.18 28.11
CA GLY A 183 13.22 -69.91 26.96
C GLY A 183 12.67 -68.89 25.98
N ARG A 184 13.44 -68.71 24.91
CA ARG A 184 13.10 -67.94 23.72
C ARG A 184 13.01 -68.91 22.52
N ALA A 185 12.60 -68.43 21.35
CA ALA A 185 12.32 -69.27 20.18
C ALA A 185 13.49 -70.24 19.86
N GLY A 186 13.24 -71.55 20.06
CA GLY A 186 14.22 -72.63 19.87
C GLY A 186 15.28 -72.80 20.97
N THR A 187 15.40 -71.88 21.94
CA THR A 187 16.50 -71.85 22.92
C THR A 187 16.00 -71.77 24.37
N TRP A 188 16.22 -72.86 25.12
CA TRP A 188 15.83 -72.99 26.52
C TRP A 188 16.93 -72.46 27.45
N ILE A 189 16.60 -71.46 28.27
CA ILE A 189 17.54 -70.70 29.12
C ILE A 189 17.59 -71.32 30.53
N ASN A 190 17.81 -72.63 30.57
CA ASN A 190 18.34 -73.42 31.70
C ASN A 190 18.29 -74.90 31.31
N ARG A 191 19.43 -75.54 31.06
CA ARG A 191 19.52 -77.02 31.02
C ARG A 191 20.06 -77.59 32.33
N ASP A 192 20.87 -76.82 33.03
CA ASP A 192 21.71 -77.32 34.13
C ASP A 192 21.11 -77.05 35.53
N SER A 193 20.03 -76.26 35.62
CA SER A 193 19.28 -76.00 36.86
C SER A 193 17.80 -75.68 36.60
N PRO A 194 16.99 -76.64 36.12
CA PRO A 194 15.55 -76.46 35.97
C PRO A 194 14.84 -76.22 37.31
N ILE A 195 13.87 -75.30 37.32
CA ILE A 195 13.17 -74.88 38.54
C ILE A 195 12.22 -75.99 38.98
N GLN A 196 12.51 -76.63 40.11
CA GLN A 196 11.69 -77.73 40.61
C GLN A 196 10.39 -77.23 41.23
N ILE A 197 9.28 -77.75 40.70
CA ILE A 197 7.94 -77.75 41.27
C ILE A 197 7.79 -79.07 42.03
N THR A 198 7.57 -78.97 43.34
CA THR A 198 7.38 -80.08 44.28
C THR A 198 5.92 -80.18 44.72
N GLU A 199 5.48 -81.38 45.06
CA GLU A 199 4.14 -81.66 45.61
C GLU A 199 3.88 -80.90 46.93
N ASN A 200 2.61 -80.59 47.20
CA ASN A 200 2.12 -80.11 48.49
C ASN A 200 1.46 -81.27 49.26
N GLN A 201 1.82 -81.48 50.53
CA GLN A 201 1.33 -82.62 51.32
C GLN A 201 -0.15 -82.50 51.77
N ASN A 202 -0.80 -81.35 51.52
CA ASN A 202 -2.19 -81.11 51.88
C ASN A 202 -3.11 -81.05 50.65
N GLU A 203 -4.20 -81.83 50.69
CA GLU A 203 -5.24 -81.88 49.65
C GLU A 203 -5.70 -80.49 49.17
N TYR A 204 -5.71 -80.29 47.85
CA TYR A 204 -6.23 -79.11 47.15
C TYR A 204 -5.63 -77.75 47.56
N GLN A 205 -4.53 -77.70 48.32
CA GLN A 205 -3.88 -76.43 48.69
C GLN A 205 -2.84 -75.97 47.63
N PRO A 206 -2.88 -74.71 47.18
CA PRO A 206 -1.95 -74.19 46.18
C PRO A 206 -0.52 -74.08 46.73
N PHE A 207 0.43 -74.65 45.99
CA PHE A 207 1.85 -74.39 46.17
C PHE A 207 2.26 -73.17 45.35
N ILE A 208 2.81 -72.14 46.00
CA ILE A 208 3.28 -70.91 45.35
C ILE A 208 4.81 -70.93 45.34
N LYS A 209 5.42 -70.93 44.15
CA LYS A 209 6.87 -70.84 43.99
C LYS A 209 7.25 -69.47 43.43
N PRO A 210 7.94 -68.60 44.21
CA PRO A 210 8.49 -67.36 43.68
C PRO A 210 9.62 -67.66 42.68
N LEU A 211 9.65 -66.91 41.58
CA LEU A 211 10.54 -67.07 40.44
C LEU A 211 11.51 -65.89 40.36
N ASN A 212 12.56 -65.92 41.17
CA ASN A 212 13.55 -64.84 41.18
C ASN A 212 14.45 -64.91 39.93
N GLY A 213 14.47 -63.83 39.13
CA GLY A 213 15.37 -63.68 37.99
C GLY A 213 14.91 -64.28 36.66
N VAL A 214 13.66 -64.75 36.57
CA VAL A 214 13.11 -65.37 35.36
C VAL A 214 12.63 -64.29 34.38
N TYR A 215 13.58 -63.70 33.67
CA TYR A 215 13.36 -62.69 32.63
C TYR A 215 13.47 -63.25 31.21
N ASN A 216 12.92 -62.53 30.24
CA ASN A 216 12.90 -62.83 28.81
C ASN A 216 12.29 -64.21 28.50
N ALA A 217 11.38 -64.67 29.36
CA ALA A 217 10.61 -65.88 29.14
C ALA A 217 9.50 -65.58 28.12
N ARG A 218 9.60 -66.18 26.93
CA ARG A 218 8.48 -66.27 25.97
C ARG A 218 7.90 -67.67 25.96
N TYR A 219 8.74 -68.69 25.95
CA TYR A 219 8.33 -70.08 26.01
C TYR A 219 8.50 -70.60 27.42
N ILE A 220 7.48 -71.31 27.91
CA ILE A 220 7.55 -72.09 29.15
C ILE A 220 7.40 -73.56 28.76
N LYS A 221 8.19 -74.43 29.39
CA LYS A 221 8.02 -75.88 29.34
C LYS A 221 8.02 -76.45 30.75
N ILE A 222 6.95 -77.14 31.12
CA ILE A 222 6.83 -77.91 32.36
C ILE A 222 6.97 -79.38 31.98
N GLN A 223 8.00 -80.06 32.46
CA GLN A 223 8.31 -81.45 32.11
C GLN A 223 8.40 -82.32 33.37
N SER A 224 7.75 -83.49 33.37
CA SER A 224 7.85 -84.42 34.49
C SER A 224 9.23 -85.09 34.55
N THR A 225 9.77 -85.22 35.76
CA THR A 225 11.05 -85.89 36.06
C THR A 225 10.87 -87.36 36.47
N ALA A 226 9.64 -87.78 36.78
CA ALA A 226 9.35 -89.10 37.31
C ALA A 226 9.63 -90.23 36.30
N THR A 227 10.05 -91.39 36.82
CA THR A 227 10.42 -92.57 36.02
C THR A 227 9.31 -93.63 35.91
N GLU A 228 8.27 -93.54 36.73
CA GLU A 228 7.09 -94.43 36.70
C GLU A 228 5.84 -93.68 36.18
N ASN A 229 4.67 -94.33 36.19
CA ASN A 229 3.39 -93.64 35.95
C ASN A 229 3.14 -92.57 37.01
N ILE A 230 2.57 -91.44 36.57
CA ILE A 230 2.30 -90.27 37.41
C ILE A 230 0.79 -90.15 37.57
N ASP A 231 0.28 -90.49 38.75
CA ASP A 231 -1.17 -90.60 38.96
C ASP A 231 -1.89 -89.27 39.19
N PHE A 232 -1.19 -88.14 39.33
CA PHE A 232 -1.80 -86.82 39.61
C PHE A 232 -1.63 -85.80 38.48
N CYS A 233 -2.58 -84.86 38.41
CA CYS A 233 -2.69 -83.84 37.38
C CYS A 233 -2.36 -82.45 37.94
N LEU A 234 -1.65 -81.63 37.15
CA LEU A 234 -1.30 -80.26 37.50
C LEU A 234 -2.35 -79.27 37.01
N ARG A 235 -2.68 -78.29 37.86
CA ARG A 235 -3.33 -77.03 37.45
C ARG A 235 -2.37 -75.88 37.74
N ILE A 236 -2.17 -74.97 36.77
CA ILE A 236 -1.10 -73.97 36.77
C ILE A 236 -1.65 -72.55 36.65
N GLU A 237 -1.15 -71.66 37.52
CA GLU A 237 -1.26 -70.20 37.41
C GLU A 237 0.13 -69.59 37.19
N LEU A 238 0.22 -68.50 36.44
CA LEU A 238 1.47 -67.74 36.25
C LEU A 238 1.23 -66.26 36.54
N CYS A 239 2.03 -65.71 37.44
CA CYS A 239 2.12 -64.27 37.65
C CYS A 239 3.36 -63.73 36.94
N GLY A 240 3.22 -62.63 36.19
CA GLY A 240 4.34 -62.00 35.51
C GLY A 240 3.94 -60.73 34.75
N GLU A 241 4.94 -59.93 34.39
CA GLU A 241 4.75 -58.65 33.69
C GLU A 241 5.32 -58.70 32.27
N VAL A 242 4.61 -58.08 31.32
CA VAL A 242 5.09 -57.89 29.94
C VAL A 242 6.32 -56.99 29.97
N GLN A 243 7.47 -57.48 29.51
CA GLN A 243 8.67 -56.67 29.43
C GLN A 243 8.56 -55.64 28.31
N LYS A 244 9.19 -54.48 28.53
CA LYS A 244 9.33 -53.43 27.52
C LYS A 244 10.76 -53.47 26.96
N PRO A 245 10.98 -53.17 25.67
CA PRO A 245 12.33 -53.08 25.12
C PRO A 245 13.14 -51.99 25.84
N ALA A 246 14.45 -52.23 25.95
CA ALA A 246 15.36 -51.29 26.55
C ALA A 246 15.32 -49.92 25.84
N PRO A 247 15.28 -48.79 26.56
CA PRO A 247 15.53 -47.50 25.95
C PRO A 247 16.96 -47.45 25.40
N VAL A 248 17.14 -46.69 24.33
CA VAL A 248 18.46 -46.44 23.74
C VAL A 248 19.32 -45.60 24.69
N TYR A 249 20.64 -45.63 24.51
CA TYR A 249 21.56 -44.77 25.26
C TYR A 249 22.74 -44.36 24.38
N ASP A 250 23.59 -43.45 24.88
CA ASP A 250 24.70 -42.86 24.11
C ASP A 250 24.20 -42.24 22.79
N VAL A 251 23.13 -41.44 22.87
CA VAL A 251 22.50 -40.76 21.74
C VAL A 251 23.35 -39.55 21.35
N GLN A 252 24.32 -39.78 20.46
CA GLN A 252 25.21 -38.76 19.93
C GLN A 252 24.66 -38.16 18.65
N VAL A 253 24.71 -36.84 18.51
CA VAL A 253 24.30 -36.11 17.30
C VAL A 253 25.49 -35.34 16.74
N THR A 254 25.74 -35.52 15.44
CA THR A 254 26.70 -34.73 14.67
C THR A 254 25.92 -33.90 13.65
N PRO A 255 25.68 -32.60 13.92
CA PRO A 255 24.96 -31.73 13.00
C PRO A 255 25.78 -31.41 11.74
N SER A 256 25.07 -31.07 10.68
CA SER A 256 25.53 -30.40 9.48
C SER A 256 24.71 -29.11 9.31
N VAL A 257 24.79 -28.46 8.14
CA VAL A 257 23.98 -27.28 7.81
C VAL A 257 22.51 -27.65 7.62
N THR A 258 22.22 -28.64 6.76
CA THR A 258 20.85 -29.05 6.40
C THR A 258 20.51 -30.48 6.79
N SER A 259 21.35 -31.13 7.61
CA SER A 259 21.12 -32.49 8.10
C SER A 259 21.74 -32.71 9.48
N ALA A 260 21.43 -33.84 10.11
CA ALA A 260 22.12 -34.32 11.30
C ALA A 260 22.31 -35.84 11.30
N GLN A 261 23.52 -36.31 11.57
CA GLN A 261 23.80 -37.72 11.79
C GLN A 261 23.57 -38.06 13.26
N VAL A 262 22.63 -38.96 13.54
CA VAL A 262 22.28 -39.40 14.89
C VAL A 262 22.70 -40.84 15.07
N THR A 263 23.40 -41.16 16.16
CA THR A 263 23.87 -42.51 16.47
C THR A 263 23.55 -42.89 17.92
N TRP A 264 23.27 -44.16 18.19
CA TRP A 264 22.91 -44.65 19.52
C TRP A 264 23.30 -46.12 19.74
N ARG A 265 23.22 -46.56 21.00
CA ARG A 265 23.46 -47.93 21.47
C ARG A 265 22.26 -48.52 22.23
N ILE A 266 22.32 -49.81 22.50
CA ILE A 266 21.27 -50.63 23.11
C ILE A 266 21.79 -51.26 24.42
N ARG A 267 21.03 -51.21 25.51
CA ARG A 267 21.38 -51.97 26.74
C ARG A 267 20.70 -53.33 26.73
N THR A 268 21.48 -54.41 26.84
CA THR A 268 21.00 -55.79 27.01
C THR A 268 20.84 -56.14 28.50
N ALA A 269 20.02 -55.37 29.22
CA ALA A 269 19.73 -55.62 30.63
C ALA A 269 18.69 -56.76 30.78
N PRO A 270 18.88 -57.73 31.71
CA PRO A 270 17.93 -58.85 31.87
C PRO A 270 16.48 -58.40 32.12
N ALA A 271 16.28 -57.33 32.90
CA ALA A 271 14.96 -56.81 33.23
C ALA A 271 14.20 -56.17 32.04
N MET A 272 14.82 -56.02 30.88
CA MET A 272 14.24 -55.44 29.66
C MET A 272 14.09 -56.51 28.57
N SER A 273 13.15 -56.30 27.63
CA SER A 273 13.01 -57.19 26.47
C SER A 273 14.29 -57.21 25.64
N SER A 274 14.74 -58.42 25.33
CA SER A 274 16.00 -58.70 24.63
C SER A 274 15.93 -58.43 23.13
N TYR A 275 14.72 -58.32 22.58
CA TYR A 275 14.45 -58.40 21.14
C TYR A 275 13.91 -57.10 20.52
N ILE A 276 14.70 -56.03 20.57
CA ILE A 276 14.46 -54.83 19.76
C ILE A 276 14.62 -55.16 18.27
N THR A 277 13.62 -54.80 17.45
CA THR A 277 13.60 -55.02 15.99
C THR A 277 13.69 -53.72 15.19
N LYS A 278 13.03 -52.65 15.64
CA LYS A 278 12.97 -51.35 14.96
C LYS A 278 12.97 -50.19 15.94
N TYR A 279 13.25 -49.00 15.45
CA TYR A 279 13.25 -47.74 16.20
C TYR A 279 12.37 -46.74 15.48
N TYR A 280 11.58 -46.00 16.25
CA TYR A 280 10.83 -44.84 15.77
C TYR A 280 11.61 -43.59 16.17
N ILE A 281 12.02 -42.81 15.18
CA ILE A 281 12.68 -41.52 15.33
C ILE A 281 11.63 -40.43 15.20
N TYR A 282 11.72 -39.47 16.09
CA TYR A 282 10.88 -38.29 16.19
C TYR A 282 11.79 -37.06 16.07
N LEU A 283 11.31 -36.03 15.39
CA LEU A 283 11.93 -34.71 15.34
C LEU A 283 10.89 -33.71 15.83
N ASP A 284 11.23 -32.95 16.86
CA ASP A 284 10.33 -32.00 17.54
C ASP A 284 8.96 -32.63 17.85
N GLN A 285 9.05 -33.79 18.51
CA GLN A 285 7.93 -34.63 18.94
C GLN A 285 7.11 -35.30 17.82
N ARG A 286 7.15 -34.82 16.58
CA ARG A 286 6.50 -35.45 15.41
C ARG A 286 7.30 -36.69 14.96
N HIS A 287 6.62 -37.83 14.74
CA HIS A 287 7.27 -39.04 14.21
C HIS A 287 7.61 -38.83 12.73
N ARG A 288 8.87 -39.06 12.33
CA ARG A 288 9.30 -38.82 10.94
C ARG A 288 10.09 -39.96 10.27
N TRP A 289 10.76 -40.85 11.02
CA TRP A 289 11.49 -41.99 10.43
C TRP A 289 11.40 -43.29 11.24
N ILE A 290 11.45 -44.42 10.53
CA ILE A 290 11.60 -45.76 11.09
C ILE A 290 12.95 -46.32 10.61
N THR A 291 13.71 -46.96 11.49
CA THR A 291 14.88 -47.77 11.08
C THR A 291 14.93 -49.11 11.82
N TYR A 292 15.61 -50.09 11.24
CA TYR A 292 15.61 -51.48 11.71
C TYR A 292 16.96 -51.84 12.36
N ARG A 293 16.93 -52.67 13.40
CA ARG A 293 18.16 -53.13 14.08
C ARG A 293 18.94 -54.09 13.17
N ARG A 294 20.05 -53.60 12.63
CA ARG A 294 21.05 -54.40 11.89
C ARG A 294 22.31 -54.71 12.72
N THR A 295 22.63 -53.84 13.67
CA THR A 295 23.85 -53.85 14.51
C THR A 295 23.55 -53.20 15.87
N ASP A 296 24.43 -53.36 16.86
CA ASP A 296 24.21 -52.81 18.22
C ASP A 296 24.58 -51.33 18.38
N LYS A 297 25.41 -50.79 17.47
CA LYS A 297 25.45 -49.35 17.19
C LYS A 297 24.60 -49.10 15.95
N VAL A 298 23.59 -48.25 16.08
CA VAL A 298 22.68 -47.86 14.98
C VAL A 298 22.93 -46.39 14.64
N ARG A 299 22.79 -46.03 13.36
CA ARG A 299 22.93 -44.66 12.86
C ARG A 299 21.84 -44.33 11.84
N ILE A 300 21.43 -43.07 11.80
CA ILE A 300 20.57 -42.48 10.77
C ILE A 300 21.11 -41.09 10.39
N ASN A 301 20.91 -40.66 9.16
CA ASN A 301 21.05 -39.25 8.78
C ASN A 301 19.65 -38.66 8.63
N ILE A 302 19.39 -37.53 9.26
CA ILE A 302 18.14 -36.78 9.19
C ILE A 302 18.38 -35.63 8.19
N PRO A 303 17.86 -35.67 6.95
CA PRO A 303 17.98 -34.59 5.98
C PRO A 303 16.85 -33.56 6.13
N GLY A 304 16.96 -32.43 5.42
CA GLY A 304 15.87 -31.45 5.31
C GLY A 304 15.69 -30.57 6.55
N LEU A 305 16.76 -30.32 7.29
CA LEU A 305 16.78 -29.38 8.42
C LEU A 305 17.11 -27.96 7.94
N THR A 306 16.59 -26.94 8.62
CA THR A 306 17.03 -25.55 8.44
C THR A 306 18.38 -25.32 9.14
N ALA A 307 19.19 -24.40 8.63
CA ALA A 307 20.47 -24.03 9.21
C ALA A 307 20.30 -23.24 10.53
N TYR A 308 21.30 -23.28 11.41
CA TYR A 308 21.33 -22.61 12.72
C TYR A 308 20.03 -22.73 13.55
N THR A 309 19.34 -23.86 13.44
CA THR A 309 18.03 -24.09 14.06
C THR A 309 18.16 -25.16 15.14
N LYS A 310 17.53 -24.93 16.30
CA LYS A 310 17.52 -25.88 17.42
C LYS A 310 16.45 -26.95 17.18
N TYR A 311 16.85 -28.20 17.27
CA TYR A 311 16.04 -29.40 17.03
C TYR A 311 16.14 -30.38 18.20
N THR A 312 15.05 -31.11 18.45
CA THR A 312 14.99 -32.21 19.42
C THR A 312 14.78 -33.54 18.70
N VAL A 313 15.84 -34.36 18.60
CA VAL A 313 15.67 -35.75 18.16
C VAL A 313 15.23 -36.62 19.32
N GLY A 314 14.18 -37.41 19.12
CA GLY A 314 13.70 -38.41 20.08
C GLY A 314 13.71 -39.81 19.47
N ILE A 315 14.13 -40.82 20.23
CA ILE A 315 14.23 -42.21 19.78
C ILE A 315 13.44 -43.10 20.74
N VAL A 316 12.60 -43.96 20.16
CA VAL A 316 11.87 -45.04 20.85
C VAL A 316 12.28 -46.36 20.22
N ALA A 317 12.70 -47.34 21.02
CA ALA A 317 12.92 -48.71 20.57
C ALA A 317 11.60 -49.51 20.61
N LEU A 318 11.43 -50.43 19.66
CA LEU A 318 10.29 -51.33 19.56
C LEU A 318 10.77 -52.78 19.43
N ASP A 319 10.06 -53.69 20.10
CA ASP A 319 10.33 -55.12 20.06
C ASP A 319 9.69 -55.81 18.83
N GLY A 320 9.72 -57.15 18.79
CA GLY A 320 9.03 -57.94 17.76
C GLY A 320 7.49 -57.82 17.75
N TYR A 321 6.91 -57.23 18.79
CA TYR A 321 5.46 -57.11 19.02
C TYR A 321 5.00 -55.65 19.04
N SER A 322 5.85 -54.72 18.60
CA SER A 322 5.64 -53.27 18.63
C SER A 322 5.39 -52.66 20.02
N GLN A 323 5.74 -53.37 21.10
CA GLN A 323 5.83 -52.80 22.44
C GLN A 323 6.92 -51.73 22.44
N ARG A 324 6.64 -50.57 23.05
CA ARG A 324 7.54 -49.39 23.00
C ARG A 324 8.38 -49.24 24.27
N SER A 325 9.62 -48.78 24.12
CA SER A 325 10.46 -48.28 25.21
C SER A 325 9.99 -46.90 25.68
N SER A 326 10.59 -46.36 26.75
CA SER A 326 10.57 -44.91 26.97
C SER A 326 11.28 -44.18 25.82
N LYS A 327 10.82 -42.96 25.52
CA LYS A 327 11.45 -42.06 24.55
C LYS A 327 12.68 -41.42 25.19
N ILE A 328 13.84 -41.55 24.55
CA ILE A 328 15.05 -40.82 24.91
C ILE A 328 15.24 -39.71 23.89
N SER A 329 15.42 -38.47 24.35
CA SER A 329 15.58 -37.30 23.48
C SER A 329 16.93 -36.65 23.70
N ASN A 330 17.50 -36.05 22.66
CA ASN A 330 18.66 -35.18 22.74
C ASN A 330 18.41 -33.91 21.89
N GLU A 331 18.89 -32.77 22.36
CA GLU A 331 18.78 -31.48 21.68
C GLU A 331 20.07 -31.19 20.91
N PHE A 332 19.95 -30.56 19.74
CA PHE A 332 21.09 -30.13 18.94
C PHE A 332 20.73 -28.87 18.14
N THR A 333 21.75 -28.18 17.63
CA THR A 333 21.57 -27.06 16.68
C THR A 333 22.30 -27.41 15.39
N THR A 334 21.71 -27.13 14.23
CA THR A 334 22.40 -27.22 12.93
C THR A 334 23.49 -26.16 12.78
N ILE A 335 24.44 -26.40 11.87
CA ILE A 335 25.55 -25.47 11.60
C ILE A 335 25.03 -24.23 10.85
N GLU A 336 25.71 -23.11 11.01
CA GLU A 336 25.43 -21.87 10.27
C GLU A 336 25.67 -21.99 8.76
N ALA A 337 24.96 -21.19 7.99
CA ALA A 337 25.19 -20.96 6.57
C ALA A 337 24.90 -19.50 6.18
N ALA A 338 25.22 -19.14 4.93
CA ALA A 338 24.83 -17.86 4.34
C ALA A 338 23.30 -17.64 4.45
N PRO A 339 22.82 -16.41 4.65
CA PRO A 339 21.39 -16.12 4.62
C PRO A 339 20.75 -16.60 3.32
N SER A 340 19.59 -17.25 3.41
CA SER A 340 18.73 -17.57 2.26
C SER A 340 17.75 -16.45 1.95
N GLY A 341 17.54 -15.51 2.89
CA GLY A 341 16.70 -14.34 2.71
C GLY A 341 17.48 -13.07 2.41
N ALA A 342 16.96 -12.26 1.49
CA ALA A 342 17.50 -10.94 1.21
C ALA A 342 17.02 -9.90 2.25
N PRO A 343 17.77 -8.82 2.48
CA PRO A 343 17.29 -7.65 3.22
C PRO A 343 15.99 -7.09 2.62
N ARG A 344 15.05 -6.74 3.49
CA ARG A 344 13.69 -6.31 3.12
C ARG A 344 13.54 -4.79 3.18
N SER A 345 12.51 -4.26 2.52
CA SER A 345 12.16 -2.83 2.53
C SER A 345 13.35 -1.89 2.24
N VAL A 346 14.20 -2.28 1.28
CA VAL A 346 15.40 -1.53 0.93
C VAL A 346 15.00 -0.23 0.22
N ALA A 347 15.38 0.92 0.77
CA ALA A 347 14.93 2.23 0.31
C ALA A 347 15.99 3.32 0.55
N PHE A 348 15.94 4.39 -0.23
CA PHE A 348 16.77 5.58 0.00
C PHE A 348 16.10 6.53 0.99
N THR A 349 16.79 6.89 2.07
CA THR A 349 16.26 7.77 3.13
C THR A 349 16.78 9.19 3.04
N LYS A 350 17.99 9.39 2.50
CA LYS A 350 18.59 10.72 2.28
C LYS A 350 19.42 10.72 0.99
N ARG A 351 19.57 11.88 0.37
CA ARG A 351 20.48 12.09 -0.77
C ARG A 351 21.13 13.47 -0.75
N SER A 352 22.21 13.58 -1.50
CA SER A 352 22.97 14.81 -1.74
C SER A 352 23.64 14.75 -3.11
N ARG A 353 24.46 15.75 -3.47
CA ARG A 353 25.15 15.80 -4.77
C ARG A 353 26.19 14.69 -4.97
N SER A 354 26.78 14.19 -3.88
CA SER A 354 27.82 13.15 -3.93
C SER A 354 27.63 12.02 -2.90
N LYS A 355 26.42 11.90 -2.34
CA LYS A 355 26.08 10.92 -1.30
C LYS A 355 24.66 10.40 -1.44
N LEU A 356 24.46 9.12 -1.14
CA LEU A 356 23.15 8.48 -1.01
C LEU A 356 23.12 7.69 0.29
N THR A 357 22.06 7.82 1.08
CA THR A 357 21.81 7.01 2.28
C THR A 357 20.71 6.02 1.97
N VAL A 358 21.01 4.73 2.15
CA VAL A 358 20.09 3.60 1.96
C VAL A 358 19.80 2.95 3.32
N SER A 359 18.56 2.52 3.53
CA SER A 359 18.10 1.76 4.70
C SER A 359 17.49 0.43 4.29
N TRP A 360 17.45 -0.53 5.20
CA TRP A 360 16.82 -1.84 5.02
C TRP A 360 16.36 -2.42 6.35
N ILE A 361 15.57 -3.49 6.27
CA ILE A 361 15.17 -4.35 7.39
C ILE A 361 15.87 -5.70 7.21
N ALA A 362 16.26 -6.33 8.32
CA ALA A 362 16.88 -7.67 8.31
C ALA A 362 15.98 -8.73 7.59
N PRO A 363 16.59 -9.78 7.01
CA PRO A 363 15.86 -11.00 6.63
C PRO A 363 15.04 -11.57 7.81
N SER A 364 14.00 -12.36 7.54
CA SER A 364 13.28 -13.10 8.61
C SER A 364 14.26 -14.06 9.31
N ARG A 365 14.04 -14.37 10.59
CA ARG A 365 15.02 -15.08 11.43
C ARG A 365 15.38 -16.45 10.85
N ASN A 366 14.40 -17.17 10.31
CA ASN A 366 14.57 -18.46 9.62
C ASN A 366 15.47 -18.37 8.38
N SER A 367 15.51 -17.20 7.74
CA SER A 367 16.24 -16.97 6.50
C SER A 367 17.63 -16.35 6.72
N GLN A 368 18.01 -16.08 7.97
CA GLN A 368 19.34 -15.60 8.34
C GLN A 368 20.38 -16.74 8.37
N ASN A 369 19.96 -17.98 8.68
CA ASN A 369 20.80 -19.19 8.71
C ASN A 369 22.03 -19.13 9.64
N GLY A 370 22.11 -18.15 10.53
CA GLY A 370 23.23 -17.92 11.45
C GLY A 370 23.09 -16.58 12.17
N GLU A 371 24.01 -16.24 13.07
CA GLU A 371 24.11 -14.88 13.61
C GLU A 371 24.65 -13.92 12.53
N LEU A 372 23.89 -12.87 12.23
CA LEU A 372 24.29 -11.89 11.21
C LEU A 372 25.57 -11.18 11.65
N THR A 373 26.62 -11.25 10.83
CA THR A 373 27.88 -10.52 11.04
C THR A 373 27.82 -9.12 10.43
N GLY A 374 27.00 -8.93 9.39
CA GLY A 374 26.89 -7.66 8.68
C GLY A 374 25.94 -7.65 7.49
N TYR A 375 26.07 -6.59 6.69
CA TYR A 375 25.45 -6.47 5.38
C TYR A 375 26.50 -6.01 4.36
N ASN A 376 26.30 -6.32 3.09
CA ASN A 376 27.14 -5.85 1.99
C ASN A 376 26.32 -4.98 1.05
N VAL A 377 26.65 -3.68 0.97
CA VAL A 377 25.94 -2.68 0.16
C VAL A 377 26.71 -2.46 -1.14
N CYS A 378 26.14 -2.87 -2.27
CA CYS A 378 26.76 -2.82 -3.58
C CYS A 378 26.05 -1.82 -4.51
N TYR A 379 26.81 -0.96 -5.19
CA TYR A 379 26.27 0.10 -6.04
C TYR A 379 27.04 0.30 -7.36
N SER A 380 26.35 0.81 -8.38
CA SER A 380 26.94 1.18 -9.69
C SER A 380 26.10 2.27 -10.37
N ASP A 381 26.71 3.00 -11.30
CA ASP A 381 26.08 3.90 -12.28
C ASP A 381 25.27 3.14 -13.36
N LYS A 382 25.40 1.82 -13.43
CA LYS A 382 24.75 0.95 -14.43
C LYS A 382 23.88 -0.10 -13.76
N SER A 383 22.66 -0.27 -14.25
CA SER A 383 21.75 -1.35 -13.84
C SER A 383 22.37 -2.71 -14.13
N ARG A 384 22.25 -3.65 -13.18
CA ARG A 384 22.77 -5.02 -13.29
C ARG A 384 24.26 -5.11 -13.64
N SER A 385 25.05 -4.13 -13.20
CA SER A 385 26.51 -4.11 -13.38
C SER A 385 27.16 -5.39 -12.84
N SER A 386 28.06 -5.99 -13.63
CA SER A 386 28.84 -7.17 -13.23
C SER A 386 29.86 -6.85 -12.13
N ASN A 387 30.40 -5.63 -12.13
CA ASN A 387 31.43 -5.16 -11.20
C ASN A 387 30.93 -3.92 -10.41
N PRO A 388 29.95 -4.07 -9.49
CA PRO A 388 29.50 -2.97 -8.64
C PRO A 388 30.51 -2.72 -7.51
N SER A 389 30.64 -1.47 -7.08
CA SER A 389 31.39 -1.09 -5.89
C SER A 389 30.64 -1.57 -4.64
N CYS A 390 31.22 -2.49 -3.87
CA CYS A 390 30.63 -3.04 -2.66
C CYS A 390 31.27 -2.48 -1.39
N SER A 391 30.54 -2.42 -0.29
CA SER A 391 31.02 -1.94 1.01
C SER A 391 30.31 -2.67 2.16
N PRO A 392 31.05 -3.32 3.08
CA PRO A 392 30.46 -4.03 4.21
C PRO A 392 30.02 -3.06 5.33
N THR A 393 29.04 -3.47 6.11
CA THR A 393 28.54 -2.79 7.32
C THR A 393 28.34 -3.77 8.47
N ASN A 394 28.17 -3.26 9.69
CA ASN A 394 28.03 -4.07 10.90
C ASN A 394 26.67 -4.78 10.99
N ALA A 395 26.58 -5.87 11.76
CA ALA A 395 25.37 -6.65 12.04
C ALA A 395 24.15 -5.79 12.45
N HIS A 396 24.39 -4.79 13.29
CA HIS A 396 23.37 -3.89 13.84
C HIS A 396 23.02 -2.70 12.92
N SER A 397 23.68 -2.58 11.77
CA SER A 397 23.41 -1.50 10.80
C SER A 397 22.15 -1.80 10.00
N ASN A 398 21.13 -0.95 10.13
CA ASN A 398 19.96 -0.90 9.25
C ASN A 398 20.05 0.21 8.18
N THR A 399 21.19 0.93 8.12
CA THR A 399 21.48 1.99 7.15
C THR A 399 22.94 2.01 6.73
N ALA A 400 23.21 2.54 5.52
CA ALA A 400 24.55 2.87 5.03
C ALA A 400 24.55 4.20 4.28
N GLN A 401 25.69 4.89 4.28
CA GLN A 401 25.93 6.09 3.47
C GLN A 401 26.97 5.79 2.40
N ILE A 402 26.53 5.76 1.15
CA ILE A 402 27.38 5.71 -0.03
C ILE A 402 27.95 7.12 -0.26
N ASN A 403 29.25 7.23 -0.55
CA ASN A 403 29.97 8.50 -0.68
C ASN A 403 30.69 8.60 -2.05
N ASN A 404 31.24 9.79 -2.34
CA ASN A 404 32.06 10.08 -3.53
C ASN A 404 31.36 9.81 -4.87
N LEU A 405 30.04 9.93 -4.87
CA LEU A 405 29.21 9.79 -6.07
C LEU A 405 29.26 11.05 -6.94
N GLN A 406 28.99 10.91 -8.23
CA GLN A 406 28.88 12.03 -9.16
C GLN A 406 27.51 12.73 -9.03
N PRO A 407 27.42 14.07 -9.17
CA PRO A 407 26.15 14.80 -9.23
C PRO A 407 25.27 14.40 -10.42
N ALA A 408 23.95 14.61 -10.30
CA ALA A 408 22.94 14.34 -11.35
C ALA A 408 23.07 12.96 -12.05
N THR A 409 23.57 11.95 -11.33
CA THR A 409 23.90 10.63 -11.86
C THR A 409 23.01 9.57 -11.21
N LYS A 410 22.42 8.70 -12.03
CA LYS A 410 21.54 7.62 -11.56
C LYS A 410 22.38 6.46 -11.04
N TYR A 411 22.23 6.13 -9.76
CA TYR A 411 22.89 4.98 -9.15
C TYR A 411 21.88 3.89 -8.83
N PHE A 412 22.30 2.66 -9.09
CA PHE A 412 21.62 1.41 -8.80
C PHE A 412 22.28 0.78 -7.57
N VAL A 413 21.48 0.29 -6.63
CA VAL A 413 21.93 -0.20 -5.32
C VAL A 413 21.24 -1.51 -4.97
N THR A 414 22.02 -2.44 -4.41
CA THR A 414 21.58 -3.72 -3.84
C THR A 414 22.21 -3.89 -2.47
N VAL A 415 21.52 -4.61 -1.57
CA VAL A 415 22.05 -4.97 -0.24
C VAL A 415 21.90 -6.47 -0.04
N ALA A 416 22.95 -7.14 0.43
CA ALA A 416 22.89 -8.53 0.89
C ALA A 416 23.14 -8.60 2.40
N ALA A 417 22.58 -9.60 3.09
CA ALA A 417 22.91 -9.90 4.49
C ALA A 417 24.10 -10.88 4.54
N ARG A 418 24.85 -10.90 5.64
CA ARG A 418 26.06 -11.73 5.82
C ARG A 418 26.07 -12.46 7.16
N THR A 419 26.46 -13.74 7.13
CA THR A 419 26.85 -14.56 8.29
C THR A 419 28.30 -15.01 8.11
N ILE A 420 28.53 -16.28 7.75
CA ILE A 420 29.80 -16.84 7.26
C ILE A 420 30.10 -16.43 5.80
N ALA A 421 29.08 -16.04 5.04
CA ALA A 421 29.17 -15.56 3.66
C ALA A 421 27.98 -14.64 3.33
N ASP A 422 28.02 -13.96 2.18
CA ASP A 422 26.92 -13.13 1.67
C ASP A 422 25.74 -14.00 1.19
N GLY A 423 24.52 -13.64 1.62
CA GLY A 423 23.26 -14.19 1.11
C GLY A 423 22.80 -13.52 -0.20
N PRO A 424 21.55 -13.75 -0.64
CA PRO A 424 21.04 -13.16 -1.86
C PRO A 424 20.93 -11.64 -1.74
N LYS A 425 21.20 -10.96 -2.87
CA LYS A 425 21.01 -9.52 -3.01
C LYS A 425 19.52 -9.20 -3.01
N SER A 426 19.14 -8.12 -2.32
CA SER A 426 17.82 -7.51 -2.46
C SER A 426 17.59 -7.01 -3.90
N ALA A 427 16.32 -6.78 -4.26
CA ALA A 427 15.96 -6.19 -5.53
C ALA A 427 16.71 -4.86 -5.78
N GLU A 428 17.15 -4.65 -7.03
CA GLU A 428 17.91 -3.46 -7.42
C GLU A 428 17.01 -2.22 -7.39
N ILE A 429 17.28 -1.31 -6.45
CA ILE A 429 16.65 0.00 -6.36
C ILE A 429 17.54 1.06 -7.03
N SER A 430 16.97 2.15 -7.51
CA SER A 430 17.77 3.26 -8.07
C SER A 430 17.33 4.64 -7.60
N LYS A 431 18.28 5.57 -7.54
CA LYS A 431 18.04 6.99 -7.25
C LYS A 431 19.11 7.83 -7.92
N ILE A 432 18.73 9.03 -8.36
CA ILE A 432 19.66 10.03 -8.87
C ILE A 432 20.16 10.88 -7.70
N THR A 433 21.46 11.11 -7.65
CA THR A 433 22.09 12.14 -6.80
C THR A 433 21.57 13.54 -7.15
N ASN A 434 21.67 14.49 -6.22
CA ASN A 434 21.30 15.87 -6.51
C ASN A 434 22.24 16.47 -7.59
N GLY A 435 21.72 17.43 -8.34
CA GLY A 435 22.53 18.22 -9.27
C GLY A 435 23.46 19.17 -8.51
N GLU A 436 24.49 19.66 -9.20
CA GLU A 436 25.23 20.83 -8.71
C GLU A 436 24.30 22.03 -8.52
N ARG A 437 24.68 22.97 -7.65
CA ARG A 437 23.91 24.21 -7.49
C ARG A 437 23.93 25.01 -8.79
N VAL A 438 22.88 25.78 -9.04
CA VAL A 438 22.93 26.86 -10.03
C VAL A 438 23.48 28.14 -9.39
N ASP A 439 24.22 28.91 -10.18
CA ASP A 439 24.73 30.24 -9.81
C ASP A 439 24.05 31.30 -10.70
N PRO A 440 22.83 31.76 -10.35
CA PRO A 440 22.13 32.83 -11.05
C PRO A 440 22.82 34.19 -10.85
N VAL A 441 22.51 35.17 -11.70
CA VAL A 441 23.12 36.52 -11.68
C VAL A 441 22.04 37.58 -11.76
N ALA A 442 22.22 38.72 -11.08
CA ALA A 442 21.29 39.86 -11.19
C ALA A 442 21.23 40.38 -12.65
N ALA A 443 20.02 40.41 -13.21
CA ALA A 443 19.78 40.92 -14.57
C ALA A 443 19.23 42.35 -14.55
N SER A 444 18.35 42.66 -13.61
CA SER A 444 17.77 43.99 -13.41
C SER A 444 17.39 44.21 -11.93
N TYR A 445 16.69 45.29 -11.62
CA TYR A 445 16.05 45.47 -10.32
C TYR A 445 14.86 44.53 -10.08
N SER A 446 14.32 43.88 -11.11
CA SER A 446 13.15 42.98 -10.99
C SER A 446 13.36 41.60 -11.64
N SER A 447 14.58 41.25 -12.04
CA SER A 447 14.85 39.96 -12.67
C SER A 447 16.26 39.41 -12.41
N LEU A 448 16.37 38.08 -12.44
CA LEU A 448 17.64 37.34 -12.38
C LEU A 448 17.82 36.54 -13.67
N ASN A 449 19.05 36.44 -14.15
CA ASN A 449 19.44 35.59 -15.26
C ASN A 449 19.96 34.25 -14.73
N LEU A 450 19.47 33.14 -15.27
CA LEU A 450 19.80 31.78 -14.86
C LEU A 450 20.28 30.99 -16.07
N THR A 451 21.57 30.64 -16.10
CA THR A 451 22.11 29.69 -17.10
C THR A 451 21.73 28.27 -16.69
N ILE A 452 21.15 27.49 -17.60
CA ILE A 452 20.71 26.11 -17.36
C ILE A 452 21.45 25.17 -18.31
N THR A 453 22.27 24.27 -17.75
CA THR A 453 22.89 23.18 -18.50
C THR A 453 21.83 22.16 -18.90
N LYS A 454 21.80 21.73 -20.17
CA LYS A 454 20.83 20.73 -20.64
C LYS A 454 20.98 19.43 -19.83
N PRO A 455 19.91 18.92 -19.19
CA PRO A 455 19.99 17.70 -18.39
C PRO A 455 20.15 16.45 -19.26
N ALA A 456 20.47 15.33 -18.62
CA ALA A 456 20.58 14.03 -19.28
C ALA A 456 19.26 13.60 -19.95
N SER A 457 19.36 12.85 -21.06
CA SER A 457 18.24 12.53 -21.97
C SER A 457 17.07 11.75 -21.35
N TYR A 458 17.26 11.16 -20.17
CA TYR A 458 16.20 10.49 -19.41
C TYR A 458 15.29 11.47 -18.65
N ILE A 459 15.70 12.72 -18.42
CA ILE A 459 14.85 13.78 -17.86
C ILE A 459 13.95 14.35 -18.96
N LYS A 460 12.68 14.62 -18.62
CA LYS A 460 11.65 15.12 -19.54
C LYS A 460 11.13 16.50 -19.18
N GLU A 461 11.14 16.88 -17.91
CA GLU A 461 10.61 18.17 -17.45
C GLU A 461 11.44 18.77 -16.30
N VAL A 462 11.31 20.08 -16.11
CA VAL A 462 12.05 20.91 -15.14
C VAL A 462 11.12 21.94 -14.50
N MET A 463 11.11 22.03 -13.17
CA MET A 463 10.59 23.17 -12.43
C MET A 463 11.73 24.08 -11.95
N ILE A 464 11.46 25.38 -11.94
CA ILE A 464 12.35 26.44 -11.41
C ILE A 464 11.67 27.06 -10.19
N ILE A 465 12.26 26.86 -9.01
CA ILE A 465 11.68 27.18 -7.71
C ILE A 465 12.47 28.30 -7.03
N VAL A 466 11.79 29.38 -6.62
CA VAL A 466 12.39 30.62 -6.10
C VAL A 466 11.86 30.93 -4.69
N LYS A 467 12.68 31.56 -3.84
CA LYS A 467 12.30 31.97 -2.47
C LYS A 467 13.03 33.24 -2.01
N ASP A 468 12.34 34.09 -1.24
CA ASP A 468 12.96 35.15 -0.43
C ASP A 468 13.79 34.50 0.71
N ALA A 469 15.03 34.97 0.94
CA ALA A 469 15.92 34.40 1.96
C ALA A 469 15.89 35.18 3.30
N PRO A 470 16.19 34.57 4.47
CA PRO A 470 16.39 33.14 4.79
C PRO A 470 15.13 32.54 5.48
N LYS A 471 15.06 31.28 5.95
CA LYS A 471 16.04 30.20 6.13
C LYS A 471 15.62 28.90 5.42
N ASP A 472 16.43 27.87 5.57
CA ASP A 472 16.40 26.64 4.77
C ASP A 472 15.84 25.43 5.51
N ARG A 473 14.79 24.84 4.93
CA ARG A 473 14.69 23.37 4.85
C ARG A 473 15.62 22.90 3.73
N GLY A 474 16.02 21.63 3.74
CA GLY A 474 16.69 21.02 2.60
C GLY A 474 15.81 21.03 1.35
N VAL A 475 16.41 21.14 0.16
CA VAL A 475 15.71 21.07 -1.15
C VAL A 475 14.92 19.77 -1.38
N GLU A 476 15.19 18.74 -0.57
CA GLU A 476 14.52 17.43 -0.57
C GLU A 476 13.43 17.31 0.52
N GLU A 477 13.36 18.27 1.46
CA GLU A 477 12.35 18.37 2.54
C GLU A 477 11.17 19.27 2.14
N ILE A 478 11.08 19.59 0.85
CA ILE A 478 10.04 20.39 0.21
C ILE A 478 9.29 19.44 -0.73
N GLU A 479 8.12 18.99 -0.32
CA GLU A 479 7.28 18.14 -1.16
C GLU A 479 6.70 18.93 -2.34
N GLU A 480 6.21 18.24 -3.37
CA GLU A 480 5.61 18.90 -4.54
C GLU A 480 4.26 19.54 -4.21
N SER A 481 3.58 19.04 -3.19
CA SER A 481 2.39 19.62 -2.53
C SER A 481 2.63 20.99 -1.88
N ASP A 482 3.86 21.25 -1.40
CA ASP A 482 4.28 22.56 -0.89
C ASP A 482 4.52 23.57 -2.03
N LEU A 483 4.88 23.09 -3.22
CA LEU A 483 5.29 23.92 -4.36
C LEU A 483 4.11 24.45 -5.16
N LYS A 484 3.75 25.72 -4.92
CA LYS A 484 2.60 26.39 -5.56
C LYS A 484 3.05 27.53 -6.48
N PRO A 485 2.17 28.03 -7.37
CA PRO A 485 2.34 29.34 -7.98
C PRO A 485 2.48 30.43 -6.91
N TYR A 486 3.09 31.56 -7.26
CA TYR A 486 3.31 32.66 -6.32
C TYR A 486 2.00 33.30 -5.80
N ASP A 487 1.90 33.46 -4.48
CA ASP A 487 0.99 34.40 -3.81
C ASP A 487 1.78 35.58 -3.21
N ALA A 488 1.14 36.76 -3.15
CA ALA A 488 1.74 37.99 -2.63
C ALA A 488 2.21 37.90 -1.17
N ASN A 489 1.64 36.99 -0.38
CA ASN A 489 1.99 36.78 1.03
C ASN A 489 2.95 35.59 1.27
N THR A 490 3.36 34.86 0.23
CA THR A 490 4.15 33.62 0.39
C THR A 490 5.53 33.90 1.03
N ARG A 491 5.84 33.21 2.14
CA ARG A 491 7.20 33.09 2.69
C ARG A 491 7.90 31.77 2.29
N ASP A 492 7.13 30.86 1.71
CA ASP A 492 7.53 29.55 1.23
C ASP A 492 8.03 29.60 -0.23
N PRO A 493 8.82 28.60 -0.67
CA PRO A 493 9.31 28.53 -2.05
C PRO A 493 8.16 28.35 -3.05
N TYR A 494 8.19 29.12 -4.14
CA TYR A 494 7.17 29.11 -5.19
C TYR A 494 7.76 28.73 -6.55
N VAL A 495 6.92 28.15 -7.42
CA VAL A 495 7.28 27.78 -8.78
C VAL A 495 7.12 28.98 -9.70
N THR A 496 8.23 29.41 -10.32
CA THR A 496 8.24 30.54 -11.28
C THR A 496 8.02 30.08 -12.71
N ALA A 497 8.42 28.84 -13.04
CA ALA A 497 8.15 28.16 -14.30
C ALA A 497 8.23 26.64 -14.17
N TYR A 498 7.44 25.94 -14.99
CA TYR A 498 7.49 24.49 -15.22
C TYR A 498 7.60 24.31 -16.74
N LEU A 499 8.68 23.66 -17.20
CA LEU A 499 9.06 23.52 -18.61
C LEU A 499 9.32 22.05 -18.97
N LYS A 500 9.15 21.67 -20.25
CA LYS A 500 9.74 20.43 -20.78
C LYS A 500 11.23 20.66 -21.08
N VAL A 501 12.03 19.60 -21.11
CA VAL A 501 13.46 19.66 -21.49
C VAL A 501 13.67 20.08 -22.95
N ASP A 502 12.70 19.79 -23.82
CA ASP A 502 12.76 20.18 -25.24
C ASP A 502 12.46 21.69 -25.43
N ASP A 503 11.68 22.28 -24.52
CA ASP A 503 11.32 23.71 -24.48
C ASP A 503 12.31 24.54 -23.62
N LEU A 504 13.35 23.92 -23.04
CA LEU A 504 14.22 24.51 -22.03
C LEU A 504 15.33 25.37 -22.66
N PRO A 505 15.36 26.70 -22.45
CA PRO A 505 16.41 27.56 -22.99
C PRO A 505 17.71 27.40 -22.21
N GLN A 506 18.85 27.62 -22.88
CA GLN A 506 20.18 27.68 -22.26
C GLN A 506 20.26 28.78 -21.16
N THR A 507 19.45 29.82 -21.30
CA THR A 507 19.41 31.00 -20.43
C THR A 507 17.95 31.34 -20.14
N PHE A 508 17.55 31.28 -18.87
CA PHE A 508 16.20 31.59 -18.40
C PHE A 508 16.18 32.90 -17.61
N MET A 509 15.21 33.77 -17.88
CA MET A 509 15.00 35.03 -17.16
C MET A 509 13.94 34.82 -16.08
N ILE A 510 14.31 34.89 -14.81
CA ILE A 510 13.38 34.85 -13.68
C ILE A 510 12.83 36.26 -13.47
N GLY A 511 11.51 36.42 -13.38
CA GLY A 511 10.85 37.71 -13.25
C GLY A 511 10.62 38.43 -14.59
N ASP A 512 10.40 37.69 -15.68
CA ASP A 512 10.15 38.26 -17.00
C ASP A 512 8.67 38.57 -17.31
N GLY A 513 7.76 38.25 -16.38
CA GLY A 513 6.33 38.57 -16.48
C GLY A 513 5.53 37.67 -17.43
N LYS A 514 6.04 36.50 -17.81
CA LYS A 514 5.31 35.53 -18.65
C LYS A 514 4.58 34.45 -17.86
N GLU A 515 3.55 33.87 -18.48
CA GLU A 515 2.95 32.60 -18.05
C GLU A 515 3.73 31.41 -18.62
N TYR A 516 3.91 30.38 -17.79
CA TYR A 516 4.48 29.08 -18.14
C TYR A 516 3.53 27.97 -17.70
N ASN A 517 3.21 27.04 -18.60
CA ASN A 517 2.13 26.07 -18.39
C ASN A 517 2.68 24.64 -18.23
N SER A 518 2.31 23.96 -17.14
CA SER A 518 2.33 22.49 -17.12
C SER A 518 1.06 21.93 -17.76
N LYS A 519 0.90 20.59 -17.76
CA LYS A 519 -0.33 19.93 -18.23
C LYS A 519 -1.55 20.19 -17.32
N ILE A 520 -1.33 20.66 -16.10
CA ILE A 520 -2.33 20.69 -15.02
C ILE A 520 -2.50 22.11 -14.44
N GLN A 521 -1.44 22.92 -14.42
CA GLN A 521 -1.41 24.22 -13.73
C GLN A 521 -0.60 25.26 -14.51
N LYS A 522 -1.00 26.53 -14.38
CA LYS A 522 -0.24 27.70 -14.85
C LYS A 522 0.64 28.27 -13.75
N TYR A 523 1.83 28.74 -14.12
CA TYR A 523 2.77 29.45 -13.25
C TYR A 523 3.10 30.80 -13.89
N PHE A 524 3.07 31.87 -13.08
CA PHE A 524 3.37 33.22 -13.55
C PHE A 524 4.73 33.67 -13.03
N ASN A 525 5.66 33.96 -13.94
CA ASN A 525 7.04 34.33 -13.66
C ASN A 525 7.14 35.81 -13.26
N GLN A 526 6.47 36.15 -12.16
CA GLN A 526 6.25 37.51 -11.68
C GLN A 526 7.54 38.32 -11.46
N PRO A 527 7.57 39.63 -11.80
CA PRO A 527 8.70 40.50 -11.53
C PRO A 527 9.12 40.49 -10.06
N LEU A 528 10.41 40.34 -9.81
CA LEU A 528 10.98 40.24 -8.47
C LEU A 528 11.01 41.60 -7.75
N LYS A 529 11.07 41.56 -6.42
CA LYS A 529 11.20 42.76 -5.57
C LYS A 529 12.58 43.38 -5.77
N GLN A 530 12.65 44.71 -5.86
CA GLN A 530 13.91 45.45 -5.98
C GLN A 530 14.78 45.38 -4.72
N ASN A 531 16.10 45.45 -4.88
CA ASN A 531 17.08 45.44 -3.79
C ASN A 531 16.88 44.28 -2.77
N SER A 532 16.38 43.12 -3.22
CA SER A 532 15.90 42.02 -2.38
C SER A 532 16.68 40.72 -2.64
N SER A 533 16.81 39.89 -1.61
CA SER A 533 17.70 38.71 -1.59
C SER A 533 16.94 37.41 -1.85
N TYR A 534 17.34 36.70 -2.90
CA TYR A 534 16.71 35.47 -3.38
C TYR A 534 17.65 34.27 -3.30
N ILE A 535 17.05 33.09 -3.08
CA ILE A 535 17.66 31.77 -3.32
C ILE A 535 16.72 30.95 -4.21
N LEU A 536 17.28 30.04 -5.01
CA LEU A 536 16.50 29.20 -5.92
C LEU A 536 17.14 27.84 -6.16
N PHE A 537 16.33 26.87 -6.58
CA PHE A 537 16.78 25.54 -7.00
C PHE A 537 15.92 25.04 -8.18
N LEU A 538 16.46 24.07 -8.92
CA LEU A 538 15.74 23.43 -10.03
C LEU A 538 15.39 22.00 -9.62
N ARG A 539 14.21 21.51 -10.03
CA ARG A 539 13.77 20.12 -9.85
C ARG A 539 13.49 19.48 -11.21
N PHE A 540 14.17 18.38 -11.50
CA PHE A 540 14.19 17.67 -12.78
C PHE A 540 13.45 16.33 -12.66
N PHE A 541 12.58 16.00 -13.62
CA PHE A 541 11.70 14.83 -13.57
C PHE A 541 11.99 13.81 -14.68
N GLU A 542 12.04 12.51 -14.35
CA GLU A 542 12.28 11.42 -15.31
C GLU A 542 11.07 11.11 -16.22
N SER A 543 9.86 11.50 -15.81
CA SER A 543 8.61 11.02 -16.41
C SER A 543 7.50 12.06 -16.29
N GLN A 544 6.78 12.29 -17.39
CA GLN A 544 5.62 13.20 -17.44
C GLN A 544 4.31 12.57 -16.92
N VAL A 545 4.41 11.48 -16.16
CA VAL A 545 3.29 10.69 -15.60
C VAL A 545 3.55 10.32 -14.13
N SER A 546 4.81 10.19 -13.71
CA SER A 546 5.18 9.80 -12.35
C SER A 546 6.09 10.82 -11.67
N HIS A 547 5.46 11.85 -11.10
CA HIS A 547 6.10 12.95 -10.35
C HIS A 547 7.06 12.45 -9.25
N TYR A 548 6.82 11.26 -8.70
CA TYR A 548 7.67 10.61 -7.68
C TYR A 548 9.15 10.37 -8.08
N SER A 549 9.53 10.43 -9.36
CA SER A 549 10.93 10.28 -9.81
C SER A 549 11.54 11.60 -10.27
N TYR A 550 12.09 12.34 -9.31
CA TYR A 550 12.78 13.62 -9.53
C TYR A 550 14.19 13.67 -8.91
N TYR A 551 15.00 14.65 -9.31
CA TYR A 551 16.15 15.14 -8.53
C TYR A 551 16.20 16.66 -8.49
N SER A 552 16.74 17.23 -7.40
CA SER A 552 16.87 18.68 -7.24
C SER A 552 18.34 19.10 -7.39
N THR A 553 18.61 20.35 -7.80
CA THR A 553 19.90 21.01 -7.51
C THR A 553 20.01 21.29 -6.01
N GLN A 554 21.20 21.59 -5.51
CA GLN A 554 21.30 22.34 -4.26
C GLN A 554 20.71 23.76 -4.42
N TRP A 555 20.38 24.41 -3.30
CA TRP A 555 20.08 25.85 -3.26
C TRP A 555 21.23 26.64 -3.90
N SER A 556 20.89 27.68 -4.67
CA SER A 556 21.84 28.67 -5.16
C SER A 556 22.53 29.40 -4.01
N LYS A 557 23.61 30.13 -4.31
CA LYS A 557 24.02 31.24 -3.44
C LYS A 557 22.87 32.26 -3.33
N VAL A 558 22.87 33.05 -2.26
CA VAL A 558 21.98 34.21 -2.14
C VAL A 558 22.37 35.23 -3.21
N VAL A 559 21.42 35.63 -4.05
CA VAL A 559 21.62 36.63 -5.10
C VAL A 559 20.64 37.77 -4.88
N LYS A 560 21.14 39.00 -4.97
CA LYS A 560 20.34 40.21 -4.74
C LYS A 560 19.94 40.84 -6.06
N THR A 561 18.68 41.21 -6.23
CA THR A 561 18.26 42.09 -7.33
C THR A 561 18.89 43.48 -7.17
N PHE A 562 19.09 44.20 -8.27
CA PHE A 562 19.61 45.56 -8.20
C PHE A 562 18.62 46.51 -7.50
N ALA A 563 19.09 47.66 -7.04
CA ALA A 563 18.21 48.79 -6.76
C ALA A 563 17.70 49.37 -8.09
N LYS A 564 16.42 49.77 -8.14
CA LYS A 564 15.87 50.49 -9.30
C LYS A 564 16.59 51.84 -9.45
N PRO A 565 17.07 52.21 -10.65
CA PRO A 565 17.81 53.45 -10.81
C PRO A 565 16.88 54.66 -10.60
N PRO A 566 17.35 55.73 -9.91
CA PRO A 566 16.57 56.95 -9.72
C PRO A 566 16.27 57.66 -11.05
N ALA A 567 15.16 58.40 -11.10
CA ALA A 567 14.77 59.19 -12.26
C ALA A 567 15.67 60.43 -12.47
N PRO A 568 15.77 60.97 -13.71
CA PRO A 568 16.40 62.26 -13.96
C PRO A 568 15.81 63.38 -13.09
N VAL A 569 16.63 64.36 -12.69
CA VAL A 569 16.21 65.47 -11.82
C VAL A 569 16.48 66.83 -12.48
N ASN A 570 15.90 67.90 -11.95
CA ASN A 570 16.04 69.28 -12.46
C ASN A 570 15.65 69.45 -13.94
N LEU A 571 14.53 68.84 -14.37
CA LEU A 571 14.04 68.94 -15.75
C LEU A 571 13.62 70.38 -16.09
N LYS A 572 14.46 71.11 -16.83
CA LYS A 572 14.27 72.49 -17.29
C LYS A 572 13.90 72.52 -18.77
N ILE A 573 13.04 73.47 -19.16
CA ILE A 573 12.53 73.64 -20.53
C ILE A 573 12.74 75.10 -20.90
N ILE A 574 13.60 75.39 -21.87
CA ILE A 574 14.01 76.75 -22.23
C ILE A 574 13.79 76.96 -23.73
N SER A 575 13.03 77.99 -24.11
CA SER A 575 12.93 78.42 -25.52
C SER A 575 14.28 78.97 -26.00
N THR A 576 14.81 78.44 -27.10
CA THR A 576 16.11 78.86 -27.66
C THR A 576 16.02 79.53 -29.03
N ALA A 577 14.91 79.32 -29.76
CA ALA A 577 14.53 80.07 -30.96
C ALA A 577 13.00 79.97 -31.18
N PRO A 578 12.39 80.73 -32.12
CA PRO A 578 11.00 80.48 -32.52
C PRO A 578 10.78 79.00 -32.89
N LYS A 579 9.71 78.39 -32.37
CA LYS A 579 9.42 76.95 -32.48
C LYS A 579 10.46 75.97 -31.88
N LYS A 580 11.53 76.43 -31.20
CA LYS A 580 12.57 75.54 -30.66
C LYS A 580 12.74 75.65 -29.15
N TYR A 581 12.63 74.50 -28.48
CA TYR A 581 12.83 74.36 -27.04
C TYR A 581 14.00 73.42 -26.77
N THR A 582 14.96 73.89 -25.99
CA THR A 582 16.03 73.09 -25.42
C THR A 582 15.60 72.64 -24.02
N ILE A 583 15.51 71.33 -23.85
CA ILE A 583 15.08 70.65 -22.62
C ILE A 583 16.32 70.02 -22.00
N SER A 584 16.59 70.28 -20.72
CA SER A 584 17.80 69.83 -20.02
C SER A 584 17.50 69.22 -18.66
N TRP A 585 18.37 68.32 -18.21
CA TRP A 585 18.21 67.57 -16.96
C TRP A 585 19.56 67.27 -16.31
N THR A 586 19.56 67.08 -15.00
CA THR A 586 20.72 66.58 -14.25
C THR A 586 20.63 65.05 -14.15
N GLN A 587 21.75 64.36 -14.36
CA GLN A 587 21.85 62.93 -14.06
C GLN A 587 21.73 62.72 -12.53
N PRO A 588 20.91 61.78 -12.06
CA PRO A 588 20.80 61.49 -10.63
C PRO A 588 22.04 60.73 -10.14
N PHE A 589 22.27 60.76 -8.81
CA PHE A 589 23.30 59.93 -8.19
C PHE A 589 22.95 58.45 -8.38
N LEU A 590 23.81 57.70 -9.06
CA LEU A 590 23.59 56.27 -9.34
C LEU A 590 24.22 55.39 -8.23
N PRO A 591 23.57 54.29 -7.84
CA PRO A 591 24.19 53.28 -6.98
C PRO A 591 25.50 52.75 -7.58
N GLU A 592 26.42 52.32 -6.71
CA GLU A 592 27.70 51.75 -7.11
C GLU A 592 27.55 50.65 -8.19
N GLN A 593 28.53 50.59 -9.10
CA GLN A 593 28.56 49.65 -10.24
C GLN A 593 27.48 49.86 -11.32
N THR A 594 26.67 50.93 -11.27
CA THR A 594 25.71 51.27 -12.34
C THR A 594 26.09 52.53 -13.14
N THR A 595 26.02 52.43 -14.46
CA THR A 595 26.27 53.52 -15.42
C THR A 595 25.04 53.75 -16.30
N VAL A 596 24.92 54.96 -16.87
CA VAL A 596 23.88 55.27 -17.87
C VAL A 596 24.23 54.62 -19.20
N LEU A 597 23.28 53.85 -19.75
CA LEU A 597 23.36 53.27 -21.10
C LEU A 597 22.76 54.23 -22.14
N LYS A 598 21.59 54.83 -21.83
CA LYS A 598 20.94 55.89 -22.60
C LYS A 598 19.80 56.54 -21.80
N TYR A 599 19.23 57.62 -22.33
CA TYR A 599 17.94 58.13 -21.88
C TYR A 599 16.86 57.82 -22.93
N HIS A 600 15.64 57.59 -22.47
CA HIS A 600 14.47 57.50 -23.34
C HIS A 600 13.68 58.80 -23.13
N GLY A 601 13.73 59.68 -24.13
CA GLY A 601 12.94 60.90 -24.16
C GLY A 601 11.77 60.76 -25.14
N ASN A 602 10.57 61.13 -24.72
CA ASN A 602 9.38 61.23 -25.56
C ASN A 602 8.78 62.63 -25.42
N TYR A 603 8.14 63.13 -26.48
CA TYR A 603 7.29 64.31 -26.37
C TYR A 603 6.02 64.17 -27.19
N ASN A 604 4.91 64.67 -26.65
CA ASN A 604 3.62 64.73 -27.34
C ASN A 604 3.04 66.15 -27.28
N ALA A 605 2.11 66.43 -28.18
CA ALA A 605 1.19 67.56 -28.04
C ALA A 605 -0.16 67.04 -27.52
N SER A 606 -0.96 67.88 -26.88
CA SER A 606 -2.25 67.51 -26.26
C SER A 606 -3.26 66.79 -27.17
N GLN A 607 -3.15 66.94 -28.49
CA GLN A 607 -3.90 66.17 -29.51
C GLN A 607 -2.98 65.64 -30.64
N GLY A 608 -1.72 65.31 -30.32
CA GLY A 608 -0.70 64.91 -31.31
C GLY A 608 -0.11 63.53 -31.08
N THR A 609 0.45 62.93 -32.14
CA THR A 609 1.22 61.68 -32.03
C THR A 609 2.46 61.89 -31.16
N CYS A 610 2.76 60.89 -30.32
CA CYS A 610 3.96 60.88 -29.49
C CYS A 610 5.21 60.70 -30.36
N LYS A 611 6.21 61.55 -30.17
CA LYS A 611 7.49 61.55 -30.89
C LYS A 611 8.60 61.11 -29.94
N THR A 612 9.29 60.02 -30.27
CA THR A 612 10.44 59.50 -29.51
C THR A 612 11.75 60.14 -29.95
N LEU A 613 12.66 60.34 -29.00
CA LEU A 613 13.97 60.96 -29.19
C LEU A 613 15.09 59.97 -28.86
N SER A 614 16.07 59.87 -29.76
CA SER A 614 17.31 59.12 -29.54
C SER A 614 18.29 59.95 -28.71
N ILE A 615 18.38 59.69 -27.40
CA ILE A 615 19.22 60.46 -26.47
C ILE A 615 20.33 59.55 -25.91
N SER A 616 21.59 59.89 -26.18
CA SER A 616 22.75 59.11 -25.72
C SER A 616 23.00 59.25 -24.21
N SER A 617 23.81 58.35 -23.64
CA SER A 617 24.23 58.37 -22.22
C SER A 617 24.96 59.66 -21.80
N GLU A 618 25.57 60.38 -22.73
CA GLU A 618 26.35 61.60 -22.49
C GLU A 618 25.51 62.88 -22.57
N MET A 619 24.41 62.88 -23.31
CA MET A 619 23.54 64.05 -23.46
C MET A 619 22.87 64.44 -22.14
N ARG A 620 22.92 65.73 -21.78
CA ARG A 620 22.20 66.34 -20.64
C ARG A 620 21.16 67.37 -21.09
N SER A 621 21.02 67.54 -22.39
CA SER A 621 19.96 68.33 -23.03
C SER A 621 19.63 67.79 -24.42
N VAL A 622 18.43 68.11 -24.90
CA VAL A 622 17.96 67.87 -26.26
C VAL A 622 17.20 69.11 -26.74
N THR A 623 17.28 69.44 -28.03
CA THR A 623 16.46 70.52 -28.61
C THR A 623 15.40 69.91 -29.52
N ILE A 624 14.16 70.35 -29.38
CA ILE A 624 13.01 69.86 -30.16
C ILE A 624 12.31 71.00 -30.88
N ASP A 625 11.75 70.67 -32.05
CA ASP A 625 10.87 71.54 -32.83
C ASP A 625 9.41 71.32 -32.42
N VAL A 626 8.71 72.41 -32.10
CA VAL A 626 7.31 72.43 -31.68
C VAL A 626 6.48 73.35 -32.58
N GLU A 627 5.20 73.05 -32.71
CA GLU A 627 4.25 73.98 -33.33
C GLU A 627 3.85 75.07 -32.34
N PHE A 628 3.34 76.18 -32.86
CA PHE A 628 2.86 77.29 -32.03
C PHE A 628 1.51 76.98 -31.37
N ASN A 629 1.22 77.59 -30.21
CA ASN A 629 -0.08 77.51 -29.52
C ASN A 629 -0.54 76.08 -29.13
N LYS A 630 0.39 75.17 -28.81
CA LYS A 630 0.05 73.80 -28.37
C LYS A 630 0.65 73.51 -27.00
N GLN A 631 -0.10 72.82 -26.15
CA GLN A 631 0.44 72.24 -24.92
C GLN A 631 1.25 71.00 -25.30
N TYR A 632 2.49 70.95 -24.82
CA TYR A 632 3.39 69.81 -24.95
C TYR A 632 3.67 69.18 -23.59
N THR A 633 3.93 67.87 -23.59
CA THR A 633 4.53 67.17 -22.45
C THR A 633 5.81 66.47 -22.92
N PHE A 634 6.86 66.54 -22.10
CA PHE A 634 8.11 65.82 -22.32
C PHE A 634 8.31 64.84 -21.16
N ASP A 635 8.49 63.58 -21.52
CA ASP A 635 8.68 62.45 -20.63
C ASP A 635 10.12 61.95 -20.78
N ILE A 636 10.84 61.77 -19.67
CA ILE A 636 12.19 61.20 -19.69
C ILE A 636 12.43 60.17 -18.59
N GLN A 637 13.12 59.10 -18.93
CA GLN A 637 13.62 58.07 -18.02
C GLN A 637 15.06 57.70 -18.38
N VAL A 638 15.85 57.28 -17.39
CA VAL A 638 17.23 56.82 -17.60
C VAL A 638 17.28 55.29 -17.63
N GLU A 639 18.04 54.72 -18.56
CA GLU A 639 18.28 53.28 -18.66
C GLU A 639 19.73 52.98 -18.23
N THR A 640 19.89 52.08 -17.27
CA THR A 640 21.18 51.58 -16.76
C THR A 640 21.23 50.06 -16.89
N ARG A 641 22.36 49.43 -16.53
CA ARG A 641 22.43 47.96 -16.43
C ARG A 641 21.41 47.37 -15.43
N ALA A 642 20.92 48.15 -14.47
CA ALA A 642 19.88 47.70 -13.54
C ALA A 642 18.46 47.75 -14.14
N GLY A 643 18.26 48.40 -15.30
CA GLY A 643 16.94 48.60 -15.92
C GLY A 643 16.62 50.09 -16.12
N ARG A 644 15.33 50.43 -16.26
CA ARG A 644 14.86 51.81 -16.40
C ARG A 644 14.40 52.43 -15.09
N SER A 645 14.61 53.73 -14.94
CA SER A 645 14.03 54.52 -13.86
C SER A 645 12.52 54.67 -14.01
N ASP A 646 11.88 55.28 -13.03
CA ASP A 646 10.58 55.93 -13.26
C ASP A 646 10.72 57.05 -14.31
N VAL A 647 9.59 57.34 -14.98
CA VAL A 647 9.46 58.45 -15.92
C VAL A 647 9.23 59.73 -15.11
N ILE A 648 9.99 60.78 -15.42
CA ILE A 648 9.66 62.14 -14.99
C ILE A 648 9.11 62.93 -16.17
N SER A 649 7.95 63.55 -15.97
CA SER A 649 7.20 64.30 -16.97
C SER A 649 7.18 65.78 -16.62
N ARG A 650 7.32 66.67 -17.61
CA ARG A 650 7.02 68.10 -17.46
C ARG A 650 6.29 68.63 -18.69
N SER A 651 5.16 69.31 -18.45
CA SER A 651 4.38 69.97 -19.51
C SER A 651 4.67 71.46 -19.58
N TRP A 652 4.46 72.04 -20.75
CA TRP A 652 4.51 73.49 -21.01
C TRP A 652 3.61 73.85 -22.19
N ILE A 653 3.27 75.12 -22.34
CA ILE A 653 2.62 75.65 -23.54
C ILE A 653 3.72 76.19 -24.45
N SER A 654 3.73 75.81 -25.73
CA SER A 654 4.67 76.36 -26.70
C SER A 654 4.38 77.84 -26.95
N HIS A 655 5.43 78.59 -27.28
CA HIS A 655 5.31 79.94 -27.81
C HIS A 655 4.34 80.00 -28.99
N SER A 656 3.92 81.20 -29.31
CA SER A 656 2.80 81.43 -30.22
C SER A 656 3.26 82.09 -31.51
N ALA A 657 2.37 82.17 -32.50
CA ALA A 657 2.69 82.80 -33.78
C ALA A 657 3.09 84.28 -33.58
N PRO A 658 3.99 84.84 -34.40
CA PRO A 658 4.34 86.23 -34.24
C PRO A 658 3.16 87.19 -34.51
N LEU A 659 3.04 88.25 -33.71
CA LEU A 659 2.11 89.35 -33.97
C LEU A 659 2.58 90.11 -35.22
N LYS A 660 1.72 90.14 -36.24
CA LYS A 660 1.92 91.03 -37.39
C LYS A 660 1.53 92.45 -37.01
N LEU A 661 2.44 93.39 -37.21
CA LEU A 661 2.12 94.83 -37.19
C LEU A 661 1.30 95.13 -38.44
N SER A 662 0.06 95.58 -38.28
CA SER A 662 -0.91 95.70 -39.39
C SER A 662 -0.58 96.86 -40.33
N GLY A 663 -0.02 97.94 -39.77
CA GLY A 663 0.46 99.09 -40.54
C GLY A 663 1.23 100.09 -39.67
N LYS A 664 2.15 100.82 -40.32
CA LYS A 664 2.75 102.04 -39.78
C LYS A 664 1.95 103.25 -40.30
N THR A 665 1.68 104.22 -39.44
CA THR A 665 1.01 105.48 -39.77
C THR A 665 1.91 106.67 -39.41
N ASP A 666 1.58 107.87 -39.89
CA ASP A 666 2.35 109.11 -39.62
C ASP A 666 2.49 109.44 -38.12
N ASP A 667 1.57 108.97 -37.26
CA ASP A 667 1.53 109.26 -35.82
C ASP A 667 1.81 108.02 -34.92
N GLY A 668 1.86 106.80 -35.47
CA GLY A 668 1.88 105.58 -34.66
C GLY A 668 1.81 104.23 -35.39
N TYR A 669 1.71 103.13 -34.61
CA TYR A 669 1.59 101.74 -35.10
C TYR A 669 0.25 101.11 -34.68
N ILE A 670 -0.35 100.32 -35.58
CA ILE A 670 -1.52 99.48 -35.26
C ILE A 670 -1.05 98.07 -34.86
N VAL A 671 -1.40 97.68 -33.64
CA VAL A 671 -1.18 96.37 -33.05
C VAL A 671 -2.50 95.62 -33.00
N ILE A 672 -2.54 94.38 -33.47
CA ILE A 672 -3.73 93.52 -33.37
C ILE A 672 -3.49 92.48 -32.27
N LEU A 673 -4.23 92.58 -31.16
CA LEU A 673 -4.37 91.46 -30.23
C LEU A 673 -5.30 90.42 -30.82
N ILE A 674 -5.00 89.13 -30.57
CA ILE A 674 -5.75 88.00 -31.12
C ILE A 674 -6.41 87.24 -29.97
N LYS A 675 -7.71 86.98 -30.10
CA LYS A 675 -8.48 86.12 -29.21
C LYS A 675 -8.09 84.66 -29.48
N PRO A 676 -7.43 83.95 -28.54
CA PRO A 676 -7.20 82.51 -28.68
C PRO A 676 -8.52 81.74 -28.75
N LYS A 677 -8.53 80.63 -29.51
CA LYS A 677 -9.72 79.79 -29.68
C LYS A 677 -10.14 79.11 -28.38
N GLU A 678 -11.44 78.85 -28.26
CA GLU A 678 -12.18 78.61 -27.00
C GLU A 678 -11.73 77.40 -26.15
N GLU A 679 -10.89 76.49 -26.66
CA GLU A 679 -10.38 75.34 -25.89
C GLU A 679 -9.46 75.74 -24.73
N GLN A 680 -8.86 76.93 -24.76
CA GLN A 680 -7.95 77.40 -23.71
C GLN A 680 -8.70 78.19 -22.63
N LYS A 681 -8.75 77.66 -21.41
CA LYS A 681 -9.28 78.35 -20.22
C LYS A 681 -8.44 79.58 -19.90
N ILE A 682 -8.83 80.73 -20.44
CA ILE A 682 -8.14 82.02 -20.30
C ILE A 682 -9.12 83.03 -19.73
N LYS A 683 -8.64 83.95 -18.89
CA LYS A 683 -9.46 85.00 -18.27
C LYS A 683 -9.12 86.39 -18.79
N THR A 684 -7.84 86.72 -18.88
CA THR A 684 -7.41 88.09 -19.15
C THR A 684 -6.30 88.11 -20.20
N VAL A 685 -6.25 89.18 -20.98
CA VAL A 685 -5.27 89.40 -22.05
C VAL A 685 -4.61 90.77 -21.84
N ALA A 686 -3.28 90.83 -21.84
CA ALA A 686 -2.53 92.07 -21.73
C ALA A 686 -1.56 92.25 -22.91
N LEU A 687 -1.57 93.45 -23.50
CA LEU A 687 -0.48 93.93 -24.35
C LEU A 687 0.66 94.41 -23.45
N VAL A 688 1.86 93.86 -23.64
CA VAL A 688 3.07 94.21 -22.90
C VAL A 688 4.13 94.70 -23.87
N ILE A 689 4.88 95.73 -23.49
CA ILE A 689 5.94 96.31 -24.32
C ILE A 689 7.30 96.08 -23.65
N PHE A 690 8.26 95.64 -24.45
CA PHE A 690 9.62 95.28 -24.07
C PHE A 690 10.59 96.23 -24.73
N GLN A 691 11.44 96.90 -23.94
CA GLN A 691 12.57 97.65 -24.47
C GLN A 691 13.77 96.70 -24.66
N LEU A 692 14.27 96.61 -25.89
CA LEU A 692 15.42 95.75 -26.24
C LEU A 692 16.73 96.55 -26.24
N GLN A 693 17.77 95.98 -25.65
CA GLN A 693 19.15 96.40 -25.92
C GLN A 693 19.60 95.86 -27.28
N SER A 694 20.48 96.61 -27.96
CA SER A 694 20.80 96.49 -29.40
C SER A 694 21.45 95.17 -29.87
N GLU A 695 21.75 94.24 -28.97
CA GLU A 695 22.47 92.99 -29.29
C GLU A 695 21.70 91.70 -28.88
N SER A 696 20.55 91.81 -28.20
CA SER A 696 19.78 90.62 -27.78
C SER A 696 18.85 90.11 -28.88
N SER A 697 19.40 89.32 -29.81
CA SER A 697 18.64 88.66 -30.89
C SER A 697 17.65 87.57 -30.42
N LYS A 698 17.66 87.20 -29.14
CA LYS A 698 16.80 86.16 -28.55
C LYS A 698 15.74 86.77 -27.62
N PRO A 699 14.49 86.26 -27.61
CA PRO A 699 13.50 86.67 -26.63
C PRO A 699 13.89 86.16 -25.23
N PRO A 700 13.74 86.98 -24.17
CA PRO A 700 13.89 86.50 -22.79
C PRO A 700 12.82 85.45 -22.45
N ALA A 701 13.18 84.49 -21.60
CA ALA A 701 12.29 83.38 -21.26
C ALA A 701 11.13 83.84 -20.34
N PRO A 702 9.89 83.35 -20.55
CA PRO A 702 8.68 83.66 -19.79
C PRO A 702 8.83 83.85 -18.27
N GLU A 703 9.55 82.93 -17.64
CA GLU A 703 9.67 82.75 -16.19
C GLU A 703 10.72 83.67 -15.52
N ASN A 704 11.44 84.50 -16.30
CA ASN A 704 12.49 85.40 -15.81
C ASN A 704 12.17 86.90 -16.03
N LEU A 705 10.91 87.23 -16.28
CA LEU A 705 10.44 88.56 -16.65
C LEU A 705 9.64 89.18 -15.50
N ASN A 706 10.21 90.19 -14.85
CA ASN A 706 9.48 91.02 -13.89
C ASN A 706 8.72 92.11 -14.67
N VAL A 707 7.41 92.21 -14.50
CA VAL A 707 6.54 93.05 -15.33
C VAL A 707 5.85 94.09 -14.46
N GLU A 708 6.01 95.37 -14.79
CA GLU A 708 5.42 96.48 -14.04
C GLU A 708 4.12 97.00 -14.70
N ASN A 709 3.22 97.55 -13.88
CA ASN A 709 1.90 98.05 -14.31
C ASN A 709 1.94 99.49 -14.89
N SER A 710 3.13 100.07 -15.05
CA SER A 710 3.32 101.45 -15.48
C SER A 710 4.71 101.64 -16.12
N PRO A 711 4.86 102.48 -17.15
CA PRO A 711 6.16 102.80 -17.73
C PRO A 711 7.04 103.59 -16.73
N PRO A 712 8.36 103.36 -16.68
CA PRO A 712 9.24 104.07 -15.74
C PRO A 712 9.32 105.57 -16.00
N SER A 713 9.23 106.37 -14.93
CA SER A 713 9.52 107.80 -14.97
C SER A 713 11.02 108.06 -14.81
N ASP A 714 11.70 108.32 -15.94
CA ASP A 714 13.08 108.84 -16.03
C ASP A 714 14.14 108.19 -15.12
N THR A 715 14.59 106.96 -15.43
CA THR A 715 15.98 106.54 -15.15
C THR A 715 16.43 105.32 -15.97
N LYS A 716 17.75 105.09 -16.01
CA LYS A 716 18.39 104.01 -16.79
C LYS A 716 18.21 102.61 -16.16
N ALA A 717 17.00 102.08 -16.18
CA ALA A 717 16.74 100.66 -15.87
C ALA A 717 17.08 99.77 -17.09
N ASN A 718 17.74 98.63 -16.86
CA ASN A 718 18.03 97.65 -17.92
C ASN A 718 16.80 96.77 -18.17
N ASN A 719 16.49 96.50 -19.45
CA ASN A 719 15.41 95.61 -19.90
C ASN A 719 14.04 95.94 -19.27
N VAL A 720 13.59 97.18 -19.46
CA VAL A 720 12.25 97.63 -19.03
C VAL A 720 11.16 96.83 -19.75
N VAL A 721 10.25 96.26 -18.96
CA VAL A 721 9.06 95.53 -19.44
C VAL A 721 7.85 95.97 -18.63
N PHE A 722 6.84 96.51 -19.30
CA PHE A 722 5.62 96.99 -18.67
C PHE A 722 4.38 96.56 -19.44
N ILE A 723 3.29 96.29 -18.71
CA ILE A 723 1.96 96.17 -19.32
C ILE A 723 1.61 97.54 -19.89
N ALA A 724 1.33 97.60 -21.18
CA ALA A 724 0.62 98.73 -21.75
C ALA A 724 -0.84 98.64 -21.30
N LYS A 725 -1.62 97.72 -21.90
CA LYS A 725 -3.06 97.62 -21.65
C LYS A 725 -3.51 96.20 -21.37
N GLN A 726 -4.36 96.05 -20.37
CA GLN A 726 -5.03 94.81 -19.99
C GLN A 726 -6.52 94.88 -20.36
N PHE A 727 -7.08 93.75 -20.79
CA PHE A 727 -8.46 93.56 -21.24
C PHE A 727 -8.97 92.22 -20.70
N ASP A 728 -10.25 92.12 -20.34
CA ASP A 728 -10.87 90.82 -20.08
C ASP A 728 -11.22 90.14 -21.42
N ILE A 729 -10.96 88.83 -21.57
CA ILE A 729 -11.19 88.15 -22.86
C ILE A 729 -12.68 88.02 -23.20
N THR A 730 -13.58 88.16 -22.20
CA THR A 730 -15.03 88.16 -22.39
C THR A 730 -15.56 89.44 -23.04
N GLU A 731 -14.82 90.54 -22.96
CA GLU A 731 -15.16 91.83 -23.61
C GLU A 731 -14.87 91.84 -25.12
N PHE A 732 -14.13 90.85 -25.64
CA PHE A 732 -13.77 90.74 -27.05
C PHE A 732 -14.97 90.29 -27.90
N GLN A 733 -15.71 91.24 -28.47
CA GLN A 733 -16.82 90.98 -29.39
C GLN A 733 -16.38 90.29 -30.70
N ASN A 734 -15.19 90.63 -31.20
CA ASN A 734 -14.55 90.01 -32.36
C ASN A 734 -13.30 89.21 -31.95
N ASP A 735 -12.82 88.33 -32.83
CA ASP A 735 -11.59 87.54 -32.63
C ASP A 735 -10.30 88.38 -32.60
N THR A 736 -10.37 89.68 -32.89
CA THR A 736 -9.24 90.60 -32.90
C THR A 736 -9.60 91.96 -32.31
N VAL A 737 -8.68 92.55 -31.55
CA VAL A 737 -8.78 93.93 -31.02
C VAL A 737 -7.60 94.75 -31.50
N GLU A 738 -7.89 95.85 -32.20
CA GLU A 738 -6.87 96.78 -32.67
C GLU A 738 -6.50 97.81 -31.59
N ILE A 739 -5.20 98.07 -31.43
CA ILE A 739 -4.63 99.00 -30.45
C ILE A 739 -3.67 99.93 -31.18
N PHE A 740 -3.85 101.24 -30.99
CA PHE A 740 -2.99 102.26 -31.60
C PHE A 740 -1.92 102.75 -30.62
N LEU A 741 -0.64 102.62 -31.00
CA LEU A 741 0.50 103.11 -30.22
C LEU A 741 1.02 104.43 -30.82
N ARG A 742 0.89 105.55 -30.10
CA ARG A 742 1.13 106.92 -30.60
C ARG A 742 2.26 107.66 -29.85
N GLU A 743 2.96 108.57 -30.53
CA GLU A 743 3.92 109.50 -29.90
C GLU A 743 3.24 110.46 -28.90
N SER A 744 3.94 110.77 -27.79
CA SER A 744 3.47 111.71 -26.77
C SER A 744 3.73 113.17 -27.16
N LYS A 745 2.65 113.93 -27.45
CA LYS A 745 2.71 115.38 -27.69
C LYS A 745 2.42 116.15 -26.40
N GLY A 746 3.38 116.97 -25.98
CA GLY A 746 3.39 117.56 -24.64
C GLY A 746 2.38 118.68 -24.39
N ASN A 747 1.59 118.48 -23.32
CA ASN A 747 1.19 119.48 -22.31
C ASN A 747 -0.21 120.17 -22.37
N ARG A 748 -0.80 120.29 -21.16
CA ARG A 748 -1.88 121.18 -20.67
C ARG A 748 -3.36 121.00 -21.10
N ARG A 749 -4.13 120.47 -20.12
CA ARG A 749 -5.51 120.83 -19.73
C ARG A 749 -6.65 120.66 -20.75
N ARG A 750 -7.28 119.47 -20.72
CA ARG A 750 -8.72 119.30 -20.34
C ARG A 750 -8.94 117.89 -19.78
N LYS A 751 -9.99 117.69 -18.96
CA LYS A 751 -10.39 116.37 -18.43
C LYS A 751 -11.49 115.78 -19.32
N ARG A 752 -11.61 114.44 -19.30
CA ARG A 752 -12.57 113.60 -20.07
C ARG A 752 -12.28 113.51 -21.57
N GLU A 753 -11.18 112.85 -21.90
CA GLU A 753 -11.15 111.69 -22.80
C GLU A 753 -9.74 111.09 -22.72
N ALA A 754 -9.59 110.07 -21.88
CA ALA A 754 -8.34 109.37 -21.65
C ALA A 754 -8.59 107.88 -21.84
N VAL A 755 -8.35 107.40 -23.05
CA VAL A 755 -8.25 105.97 -23.38
C VAL A 755 -6.85 105.76 -23.95
N ASP A 756 -5.90 105.61 -23.03
CA ASP A 756 -4.73 104.73 -23.19
C ASP A 756 -3.78 105.00 -24.37
N VAL A 757 -2.99 106.07 -24.26
CA VAL A 757 -1.81 106.33 -25.10
C VAL A 757 -0.54 105.99 -24.33
N TYR A 758 0.27 105.05 -24.85
CA TYR A 758 1.48 104.56 -24.20
C TYR A 758 2.75 105.21 -24.76
N ILE A 759 3.60 105.71 -23.86
CA ILE A 759 4.78 106.50 -24.19
C ILE A 759 5.91 105.58 -24.66
N LEU A 760 6.41 105.81 -25.89
CA LEU A 760 7.51 105.07 -26.49
C LEU A 760 8.57 106.03 -27.02
N ILE A 761 9.85 105.69 -26.82
CA ILE A 761 10.98 106.58 -27.07
C ILE A 761 11.43 106.44 -28.54
N PRO A 762 11.55 107.53 -29.31
CA PRO A 762 12.07 107.48 -30.68
C PRO A 762 13.45 106.81 -30.78
N ASN A 763 13.70 106.15 -31.91
CA ASN A 763 14.91 105.37 -32.24
C ASN A 763 15.27 104.23 -31.26
N THR A 764 14.44 103.96 -30.25
CA THR A 764 14.59 102.78 -29.37
C THR A 764 13.99 101.54 -30.02
N MET A 765 14.65 100.38 -29.87
CA MET A 765 14.13 99.11 -30.35
C MET A 765 13.15 98.52 -29.33
N TYR A 766 11.92 98.27 -29.78
CA TYR A 766 10.86 97.67 -29.00
C TYR A 766 10.44 96.33 -29.57
N ARG A 767 9.88 95.49 -28.70
CA ARG A 767 9.11 94.31 -29.05
C ARG A 767 7.81 94.34 -28.26
N ILE A 768 6.71 93.88 -28.84
CA ILE A 768 5.46 93.69 -28.10
C ILE A 768 5.21 92.20 -27.89
N ALA A 769 4.50 91.88 -26.82
CA ALA A 769 3.92 90.55 -26.62
C ALA A 769 2.49 90.66 -26.10
N GLN A 770 1.70 89.64 -26.40
CA GLN A 770 0.46 89.37 -25.70
C GLN A 770 0.78 88.44 -24.52
N MET A 771 0.21 88.72 -23.35
CA MET A 771 0.25 87.89 -22.15
C MET A 771 -1.18 87.49 -21.80
N ASN A 772 -1.45 86.20 -21.68
CA ASN A 772 -2.74 85.68 -21.25
C ASN A 772 -2.64 85.20 -19.79
N THR A 773 -3.74 85.22 -19.04
CA THR A 773 -3.86 84.52 -17.75
C THR A 773 -4.68 83.25 -17.90
N ASP A 774 -4.20 82.13 -17.34
CA ASP A 774 -4.95 80.87 -17.34
C ASP A 774 -6.18 80.90 -16.40
N GLY A 775 -6.95 79.82 -16.38
CA GLY A 775 -8.13 79.69 -15.53
C GLY A 775 -7.86 79.77 -14.01
N ALA A 776 -6.62 79.55 -13.57
CA ALA A 776 -6.17 79.72 -12.19
C ALA A 776 -5.57 81.12 -11.92
N GLY A 777 -5.29 81.90 -12.96
CA GLY A 777 -4.73 83.25 -12.90
C GLY A 777 -3.24 83.35 -13.25
N ASN A 778 -2.58 82.24 -13.63
CA ASN A 778 -1.14 82.26 -13.94
C ASN A 778 -0.88 82.94 -15.29
N PRO A 779 0.05 83.92 -15.38
CA PRO A 779 0.40 84.56 -16.64
C PRO A 779 1.26 83.67 -17.54
N PHE A 780 0.96 83.67 -18.85
CA PHE A 780 1.79 83.04 -19.88
C PHE A 780 1.80 83.89 -21.17
N TRP A 781 2.91 83.85 -21.91
CA TRP A 781 3.10 84.65 -23.11
C TRP A 781 2.50 83.96 -24.34
N SER A 782 1.65 84.68 -25.05
CA SER A 782 0.64 84.10 -25.96
C SER A 782 0.69 84.60 -27.40
N TYR A 783 1.45 85.67 -27.72
CA TYR A 783 1.91 86.08 -29.06
C TYR A 783 3.09 87.06 -28.89
N TRP A 784 3.98 87.22 -29.89
CA TRP A 784 5.15 88.14 -29.83
C TRP A 784 5.38 88.83 -31.19
N SER A 785 5.59 90.14 -31.29
CA SER A 785 6.00 90.74 -32.58
C SER A 785 7.44 90.37 -32.97
N ASP A 786 7.86 90.76 -34.17
CA ASP A 786 9.28 91.01 -34.43
C ASP A 786 9.71 92.38 -33.86
N PRO A 787 11.02 92.64 -33.66
CA PRO A 787 11.50 93.93 -33.16
C PRO A 787 11.23 95.08 -34.15
N PHE A 788 10.90 96.26 -33.64
CA PHE A 788 10.62 97.47 -34.43
C PHE A 788 11.10 98.75 -33.74
N THR A 789 11.27 99.83 -34.51
CA THR A 789 11.79 101.13 -34.02
C THR A 789 10.88 102.29 -34.44
N PHE A 790 10.59 103.20 -33.51
CA PHE A 790 9.86 104.43 -33.81
C PHE A 790 10.78 105.44 -34.49
N THR A 791 10.54 105.67 -35.78
CA THR A 791 11.35 106.56 -36.64
C THR A 791 10.54 107.80 -37.03
N LYS A 792 11.01 108.97 -36.58
CA LYS A 792 10.40 110.28 -36.84
C LYS A 792 10.65 110.70 -38.29
N VAL A 793 9.57 110.89 -39.07
CA VAL A 793 9.65 111.44 -40.42
C VAL A 793 9.72 112.96 -40.33
N ILE A 794 10.74 113.55 -40.94
CA ILE A 794 10.79 114.99 -41.24
C ILE A 794 10.31 115.14 -42.68
N LYS A 795 9.20 115.85 -42.87
CA LYS A 795 8.81 116.39 -44.18
C LYS A 795 9.51 117.74 -44.32
N ASP A 796 10.19 117.96 -45.43
CA ASP A 796 10.83 119.23 -45.80
C ASP A 796 10.32 119.59 -47.19
N ASP A 797 9.75 120.78 -47.34
CA ASP A 797 9.02 121.19 -48.54
C ASP A 797 9.94 121.93 -49.52
N ARG A 798 9.97 121.46 -50.78
CA ARG A 798 10.13 122.26 -52.02
C ARG A 798 10.07 121.37 -53.27
N ASP A 799 9.27 121.83 -54.23
CA ASP A 799 9.43 121.89 -55.71
C ASP A 799 10.15 120.71 -56.42
N GLY A 800 9.66 120.13 -57.52
CA GLY A 800 9.07 120.77 -58.71
C GLY A 800 10.17 121.08 -59.73
N GLU A 801 10.13 120.71 -61.02
CA GLU A 801 9.08 120.12 -61.87
C GLU A 801 9.68 119.37 -63.10
N SER A 802 8.94 118.38 -63.65
CA SER A 802 8.92 117.99 -65.08
C SER A 802 10.19 117.39 -65.74
N GLY A 803 10.03 116.80 -66.96
CA GLY A 803 11.18 116.45 -67.84
C GLY A 803 11.08 115.13 -68.62
N GLY A 804 10.29 115.04 -69.69
CA GLY A 804 9.94 113.78 -70.38
C GLY A 804 10.99 113.06 -71.25
N GLY A 805 10.63 111.84 -71.68
CA GLY A 805 11.22 111.06 -72.78
C GLY A 805 12.40 110.12 -72.45
N SER A 806 12.75 109.11 -73.27
CA SER A 806 12.02 108.41 -74.35
C SER A 806 12.90 107.30 -74.99
N VAL A 807 12.37 106.07 -75.18
CA VAL A 807 12.74 105.08 -76.26
C VAL A 807 14.20 104.52 -76.20
N ASP A 808 14.60 103.29 -76.57
CA ASP A 808 14.05 102.00 -77.09
C ASP A 808 14.28 100.87 -76.04
N GLY A 809 13.88 99.59 -76.16
CA GLY A 809 13.12 98.81 -77.15
C GLY A 809 13.35 97.28 -76.98
N ASP A 810 12.41 96.45 -77.46
CA ASP A 810 12.48 94.98 -77.75
C ASP A 810 12.83 93.96 -76.62
N ASP A 811 12.26 92.75 -76.54
CA ASP A 811 11.06 92.15 -77.21
C ASP A 811 10.47 90.97 -76.38
N SER A 812 9.22 90.59 -76.70
CA SER A 812 8.40 89.37 -76.47
C SER A 812 8.71 88.33 -75.34
N GLY A 813 7.70 87.73 -74.69
CA GLY A 813 6.24 87.95 -74.79
C GLY A 813 5.39 87.06 -73.86
N ASP A 814 4.33 87.66 -73.28
CA ASP A 814 3.12 87.03 -72.70
C ASP A 814 2.13 86.69 -73.87
N PRO A 815 0.87 86.20 -73.73
CA PRO A 815 0.09 85.94 -72.51
C PRO A 815 -0.76 84.65 -72.45
N GLY A 816 -1.27 84.32 -71.26
CA GLY A 816 -2.30 83.30 -71.04
C GLY A 816 -2.92 83.37 -69.64
N LYS A 817 -4.01 84.14 -69.46
CA LYS A 817 -4.52 84.60 -68.16
C LYS A 817 -6.00 84.23 -67.94
N ARG A 818 -6.38 84.02 -66.67
CA ARG A 818 -7.76 83.98 -66.11
C ARG A 818 -8.63 82.75 -66.43
N ASP A 819 -9.70 82.40 -65.71
CA ASP A 819 -10.19 82.47 -64.28
C ASP A 819 -11.34 81.38 -64.23
N ASP A 820 -12.24 81.08 -63.26
CA ASP A 820 -12.66 81.55 -61.93
C ASP A 820 -13.40 80.38 -61.19
N GLY A 821 -13.74 80.52 -59.90
CA GLY A 821 -14.72 79.69 -59.15
C GLY A 821 -14.21 78.34 -58.59
N GLY A 822 -14.78 77.71 -57.55
CA GLY A 822 -15.95 78.03 -56.70
C GLY A 822 -17.20 77.19 -57.01
N VAL A 823 -18.07 76.74 -56.09
CA VAL A 823 -18.17 76.83 -54.60
C VAL A 823 -19.16 75.75 -54.06
N SER A 824 -18.83 75.03 -52.96
CA SER A 824 -19.77 74.31 -52.03
C SER A 824 -20.64 73.14 -52.58
N VAL A 825 -21.45 72.34 -51.85
CA VAL A 825 -21.66 72.01 -50.41
C VAL A 825 -22.36 70.62 -50.32
N GLY A 826 -22.35 69.88 -49.20
CA GLY A 826 -23.32 68.75 -49.03
C GLY A 826 -23.05 67.73 -47.92
N ALA A 827 -24.03 67.50 -47.05
CA ALA A 827 -23.96 66.76 -45.80
C ALA A 827 -24.12 65.21 -45.85
N ALA A 828 -23.33 64.51 -45.02
CA ALA A 828 -23.70 63.48 -44.01
C ALA A 828 -24.42 62.13 -44.36
N VAL A 829 -24.17 61.16 -43.44
CA VAL A 829 -24.88 59.86 -43.20
C VAL A 829 -24.55 58.68 -44.15
N GLY A 830 -24.33 57.47 -43.61
CA GLY A 830 -24.42 56.20 -44.36
C GLY A 830 -23.52 55.04 -43.87
N ALA A 831 -24.08 54.09 -43.13
CA ALA A 831 -23.37 52.97 -42.49
C ALA A 831 -22.91 51.81 -43.42
N SER A 832 -21.88 51.07 -42.96
CA SER A 832 -21.69 49.61 -43.07
C SER A 832 -21.71 48.87 -44.44
N PHE A 833 -20.57 48.28 -44.85
CA PHE A 833 -20.46 46.86 -45.31
C PHE A 833 -18.99 46.47 -45.61
N ALA A 834 -18.37 45.57 -44.82
CA ALA A 834 -16.99 45.09 -45.10
C ALA A 834 -16.58 43.71 -44.52
N VAL A 835 -17.36 43.08 -43.63
CA VAL A 835 -16.88 41.94 -42.81
C VAL A 835 -17.07 40.55 -43.48
N VAL A 836 -17.90 40.44 -44.51
CA VAL A 836 -18.34 39.14 -45.07
C VAL A 836 -17.35 38.55 -46.09
N VAL A 837 -16.57 39.38 -46.80
CA VAL A 837 -15.79 38.94 -47.97
C VAL A 837 -14.60 38.03 -47.61
N ILE A 838 -13.92 38.32 -46.49
CA ILE A 838 -12.67 37.64 -46.11
C ILE A 838 -12.90 36.19 -45.65
N ILE A 839 -14.03 35.92 -44.98
CA ILE A 839 -14.34 34.59 -44.44
C ILE A 839 -14.62 33.58 -45.56
N ILE A 840 -15.28 34.01 -46.65
CA ILE A 840 -15.61 33.15 -47.80
C ILE A 840 -14.34 32.69 -48.54
N ALA A 841 -13.32 33.54 -48.66
CA ALA A 841 -12.07 33.22 -49.33
C ALA A 841 -11.30 32.06 -48.67
N VAL A 842 -11.26 32.04 -47.33
CA VAL A 842 -10.53 31.00 -46.56
C VAL A 842 -11.21 29.63 -46.65
N VAL A 843 -12.55 29.59 -46.62
CA VAL A 843 -13.31 28.33 -46.71
C VAL A 843 -13.19 27.70 -48.10
N LEU A 844 -13.23 28.49 -49.17
CA LEU A 844 -13.08 27.98 -50.53
C LEU A 844 -11.68 27.42 -50.81
N ALA A 845 -10.62 28.07 -50.29
CA ALA A 845 -9.25 27.56 -50.39
C ALA A 845 -9.08 26.18 -49.72
N PHE A 846 -9.71 25.98 -48.55
CA PHE A 846 -9.64 24.72 -47.81
C PHE A 846 -10.37 23.56 -48.51
N ILE A 847 -11.46 23.85 -49.24
CA ILE A 847 -12.19 22.85 -50.02
C ILE A 847 -11.41 22.47 -51.30
N PHE A 848 -10.81 23.44 -51.99
CA PHE A 848 -10.10 23.21 -53.25
C PHE A 848 -8.89 22.26 -53.09
N PHE A 849 -8.16 22.35 -51.98
CA PHE A 849 -6.99 21.51 -51.70
C PHE A 849 -7.28 20.04 -51.38
N ARG A 850 -8.55 19.62 -51.21
CA ARG A 850 -8.87 18.24 -50.77
C ARG A 850 -9.41 17.29 -51.86
N ARG A 851 -9.57 17.72 -53.13
CA ARG A 851 -10.03 16.83 -54.22
C ARG A 851 -9.41 17.11 -55.61
N ARG A 852 -8.22 16.54 -55.88
CA ARG A 852 -7.86 15.89 -57.16
C ARG A 852 -6.52 15.13 -57.06
N ARG A 853 -6.52 13.84 -57.41
CA ARG A 853 -5.35 13.02 -57.79
C ARG A 853 -5.41 12.81 -59.32
N PRO A 854 -4.27 12.84 -60.02
CA PRO A 854 -3.75 11.65 -60.73
C PRO A 854 -2.19 11.63 -60.73
N ARG A 855 -1.47 10.71 -61.41
CA ARG A 855 -1.57 9.24 -61.59
C ARG A 855 -0.21 8.75 -62.17
N GLU A 856 0.10 7.47 -61.98
CA GLU A 856 1.22 6.66 -62.49
C GLU A 856 1.94 7.11 -63.79
N GLN A 857 3.29 7.02 -63.80
CA GLN A 857 4.18 6.36 -64.79
C GLN A 857 5.65 6.78 -64.54
N HIS A 858 6.70 6.18 -65.12
CA HIS A 858 7.18 4.77 -65.19
C HIS A 858 8.64 4.84 -65.74
N GLU A 859 9.31 3.69 -65.93
CA GLU A 859 10.68 3.54 -66.50
C GLU A 859 11.83 3.84 -65.50
N ASN A 860 12.76 2.92 -65.22
CA ASN A 860 13.80 2.24 -66.04
C ASN A 860 15.03 3.14 -66.28
N GLU A 861 16.28 2.67 -66.32
CA GLU A 861 16.76 1.28 -66.53
C GLU A 861 18.15 1.02 -65.89
N ASP A 862 18.51 -0.27 -65.78
CA ASP A 862 19.85 -0.88 -65.80
C ASP A 862 21.08 -0.25 -65.09
N LYS A 863 21.63 -0.93 -64.06
CA LYS A 863 22.58 -2.08 -64.07
C LYS A 863 24.06 -1.68 -64.23
N ASN A 864 24.91 -2.49 -63.59
CA ASN A 864 26.38 -2.67 -63.73
C ASN A 864 27.27 -1.94 -62.69
N LYS A 865 28.29 -2.58 -62.09
CA LYS A 865 28.64 -4.03 -62.11
C LYS A 865 29.50 -4.46 -60.93
N ASN A 866 29.40 -5.77 -60.64
CA ASN A 866 30.35 -6.73 -60.09
C ASN A 866 31.82 -6.23 -59.99
N LYS A 867 32.59 -6.56 -58.94
CA LYS A 867 32.98 -7.92 -58.49
C LYS A 867 33.36 -7.92 -57.00
N GLU A 868 33.60 -9.05 -56.30
CA GLU A 868 33.99 -10.39 -56.79
C GLU A 868 33.35 -11.56 -55.98
N ILE A 869 33.45 -12.78 -56.51
CA ILE A 869 32.77 -14.00 -56.02
C ILE A 869 33.76 -15.19 -55.97
N LYS A 870 33.75 -15.92 -54.85
CA LYS A 870 33.99 -17.38 -54.70
C LYS A 870 33.18 -17.82 -53.46
N ALA A 871 32.14 -18.66 -53.47
CA ALA A 871 31.65 -19.72 -54.37
C ALA A 871 32.49 -21.00 -54.43
N VAL A 872 32.00 -22.01 -53.70
CA VAL A 872 31.71 -23.44 -54.01
C VAL A 872 31.04 -23.97 -52.71
N SER A 873 29.77 -24.40 -52.57
CA SER A 873 28.81 -25.20 -53.39
C SER A 873 29.14 -26.70 -53.45
N GLU A 874 28.19 -27.62 -53.69
CA GLU A 874 26.71 -27.58 -53.60
C GLU A 874 26.27 -27.89 -52.13
N ASP A 875 25.04 -28.16 -51.66
CA ASP A 875 23.64 -28.28 -52.16
C ASP A 875 22.74 -27.18 -51.47
N GLU A 876 21.41 -27.01 -51.51
CA GLU A 876 20.17 -27.74 -51.92
C GLU A 876 19.68 -28.85 -50.93
N ASP A 877 18.38 -29.08 -50.64
CA ASP A 877 17.09 -28.62 -51.23
C ASP A 877 16.10 -28.00 -50.18
N ASN A 878 14.82 -27.82 -50.53
CA ASN A 878 13.93 -26.71 -50.08
C ASN A 878 13.10 -26.84 -48.79
N LEU A 879 12.56 -25.67 -48.43
CA LEU A 879 11.62 -25.27 -47.36
C LEU A 879 10.36 -26.15 -47.16
N ASP A 880 9.88 -26.18 -45.91
CA ASP A 880 8.44 -26.14 -45.59
C ASP A 880 8.21 -25.56 -44.17
N GLU A 881 6.96 -25.18 -43.84
CA GLU A 881 6.59 -24.55 -42.55
C GLU A 881 6.21 -25.59 -41.47
N ASP A 882 6.95 -25.68 -40.34
CA ASP A 882 6.35 -25.79 -38.99
C ASP A 882 7.35 -25.74 -37.81
N ASN A 883 6.81 -25.60 -36.59
CA ASN A 883 7.36 -25.94 -35.26
C ASN A 883 8.83 -25.64 -34.89
N GLN A 884 9.01 -24.80 -33.86
CA GLN A 884 10.13 -24.92 -32.91
C GLN A 884 9.62 -25.04 -31.46
N GLU A 885 9.42 -26.27 -31.01
CA GLU A 885 9.32 -26.59 -29.58
C GLU A 885 10.67 -26.38 -28.87
N GLY A 886 10.65 -25.73 -27.70
CA GLY A 886 11.83 -25.31 -26.94
C GLY A 886 12.23 -26.21 -25.77
N ILE A 887 12.19 -27.53 -25.93
CA ILE A 887 12.77 -28.55 -25.02
C ILE A 887 12.43 -28.37 -23.52
N TYR A 888 11.26 -28.86 -23.10
CA TYR A 888 11.03 -29.20 -21.69
C TYR A 888 11.50 -30.64 -21.42
N LEU A 889 12.34 -30.83 -20.40
CA LEU A 889 12.77 -32.16 -19.96
C LEU A 889 11.66 -32.86 -19.19
N ASN A 890 10.96 -33.78 -19.85
CA ASN A 890 9.99 -34.67 -19.20
C ASN A 890 10.70 -35.58 -18.17
N LYS A 891 10.33 -35.42 -16.89
CA LYS A 891 10.50 -36.42 -15.84
C LYS A 891 9.14 -36.71 -15.23
N ASN A 892 8.54 -37.82 -15.68
CA ASN A 892 7.45 -38.46 -14.96
C ASN A 892 8.09 -39.29 -13.83
N ASP A 893 8.26 -38.66 -12.67
CA ASP A 893 8.42 -39.33 -11.39
C ASP A 893 7.10 -39.10 -10.61
N ASP A 894 6.46 -40.17 -10.11
CA ASP A 894 5.09 -40.10 -9.58
C ASP A 894 4.99 -39.17 -8.35
N VAL A 895 4.05 -38.22 -8.40
CA VAL A 895 3.82 -37.26 -7.31
C VAL A 895 2.94 -37.88 -6.23
N GLU A 896 3.53 -38.23 -5.09
CA GLU A 896 2.76 -38.41 -3.84
C GLU A 896 2.12 -37.07 -3.46
N GLU A 897 0.79 -36.98 -3.43
CA GLU A 897 0.10 -35.80 -2.91
C GLU A 897 0.41 -35.60 -1.42
N ASN A 898 0.99 -34.45 -1.07
CA ASN A 898 1.17 -34.04 0.32
C ASN A 898 -0.20 -33.69 0.95
N VAL A 899 -0.91 -34.70 1.48
CA VAL A 899 -2.23 -34.49 2.09
C VAL A 899 -2.10 -33.85 3.47
N HIS A 900 -2.44 -32.56 3.57
CA HIS A 900 -2.57 -31.84 4.85
C HIS A 900 -3.90 -32.20 5.53
N PRO A 901 -3.91 -32.89 6.70
CA PRO A 901 -5.15 -33.37 7.32
C PRO A 901 -5.92 -32.26 8.07
N PRO A 902 -7.25 -32.34 8.18
CA PRO A 902 -8.05 -31.36 8.93
C PRO A 902 -7.67 -31.28 10.42
N VAL A 903 -7.38 -30.07 10.92
CA VAL A 903 -6.99 -29.82 12.32
C VAL A 903 -8.23 -29.76 13.23
N PRO A 904 -8.32 -30.56 14.30
CA PRO A 904 -9.41 -30.49 15.26
C PRO A 904 -9.46 -29.14 15.99
N VAL A 905 -10.65 -28.58 16.19
CA VAL A 905 -10.84 -27.25 16.83
C VAL A 905 -10.24 -27.18 18.24
N ALA A 906 -10.26 -28.30 18.99
CA ALA A 906 -9.65 -28.40 20.32
C ALA A 906 -8.10 -28.34 20.30
N GLU A 907 -7.49 -28.78 19.20
CA GLU A 907 -6.03 -28.82 18.99
C GLU A 907 -5.53 -27.59 18.22
N PHE A 908 -6.43 -26.85 17.57
CA PHE A 908 -6.12 -25.70 16.71
C PHE A 908 -5.19 -24.67 17.36
N ALA A 909 -5.39 -24.35 18.65
CA ALA A 909 -4.53 -23.42 19.38
C ALA A 909 -3.11 -23.96 19.63
N HIS A 910 -2.95 -25.29 19.75
CA HIS A 910 -1.64 -25.94 19.83
C HIS A 910 -0.97 -25.95 18.46
N TYR A 911 -1.68 -26.42 17.43
CA TYR A 911 -1.22 -26.45 16.04
C TYR A 911 -0.73 -25.08 15.57
N VAL A 912 -1.53 -24.01 15.74
CA VAL A 912 -1.12 -22.65 15.33
C VAL A 912 0.11 -22.15 16.09
N ASN A 913 0.31 -22.56 17.34
CA ASN A 913 1.51 -22.21 18.10
C ASN A 913 2.75 -23.01 17.66
N GLU A 914 2.58 -24.26 17.20
CA GLU A 914 3.65 -25.00 16.52
C GLU A 914 3.98 -24.40 15.15
N MET A 915 2.99 -24.06 14.33
CA MET A 915 3.20 -23.55 12.97
C MET A 915 3.85 -22.15 12.94
N LYS A 916 3.67 -21.37 14.01
CA LYS A 916 4.41 -20.12 14.28
C LYS A 916 5.83 -20.33 14.78
N ALA A 917 6.13 -21.48 15.38
CA ALA A 917 7.43 -21.72 15.99
C ALA A 917 8.52 -21.55 14.93
N ASN A 918 9.58 -20.84 15.30
CA ASN A 918 10.57 -20.31 14.37
C ASN A 918 9.90 -19.43 13.29
N ASP A 919 9.52 -18.19 13.64
CA ASP A 919 9.19 -17.08 12.70
C ASP A 919 8.28 -17.50 11.52
N ASN A 920 7.24 -18.30 11.80
CA ASN A 920 6.29 -18.88 10.84
C ASN A 920 6.87 -19.89 9.81
N TYR A 921 7.94 -20.63 10.13
CA TYR A 921 8.59 -21.56 9.19
C TYR A 921 7.66 -22.66 8.65
N GLU A 922 6.99 -23.42 9.52
CA GLU A 922 6.14 -24.52 9.06
C GLU A 922 4.87 -23.99 8.35
N PHE A 923 4.40 -22.78 8.67
CA PHE A 923 3.36 -22.08 7.89
C PHE A 923 3.83 -21.70 6.48
N GLN A 924 5.05 -21.19 6.33
CA GLN A 924 5.61 -20.91 5.00
C GLN A 924 5.78 -22.21 4.21
N LYS A 925 6.24 -23.29 4.85
CA LYS A 925 6.34 -24.61 4.20
C LYS A 925 4.97 -25.13 3.75
N GLU A 926 3.95 -25.08 4.59
CA GLU A 926 2.59 -25.50 4.22
C GLU A 926 1.98 -24.64 3.09
N TYR A 927 2.39 -23.37 2.98
CA TYR A 927 2.05 -22.52 1.84
C TYR A 927 2.83 -22.88 0.56
N ASP A 928 4.13 -23.19 0.68
CA ASP A 928 4.99 -23.58 -0.43
C ASP A 928 4.68 -25.00 -0.97
N ASP A 929 4.15 -25.88 -0.11
CA ASP A 929 3.66 -27.23 -0.47
C ASP A 929 2.31 -27.19 -1.24
N LEU A 930 1.66 -26.02 -1.40
CA LEU A 930 0.38 -25.90 -2.12
C LEU A 930 0.53 -26.14 -3.64
N PRO A 931 -0.47 -26.77 -4.31
CA PRO A 931 -0.44 -27.04 -5.75
C PRO A 931 -0.32 -25.77 -6.61
N SER A 932 0.89 -25.52 -7.13
CA SER A 932 1.22 -24.36 -7.97
C SER A 932 1.09 -24.62 -9.47
N ASN A 933 1.38 -25.84 -9.92
CA ASN A 933 1.29 -26.24 -11.33
C ASN A 933 -0.12 -26.75 -11.71
N THR A 934 -1.10 -25.86 -11.72
CA THR A 934 -2.39 -26.14 -12.38
C THR A 934 -2.35 -25.62 -13.82
N ASN A 935 -2.37 -26.52 -14.81
CA ASN A 935 -2.41 -26.17 -16.24
C ASN A 935 -3.81 -25.68 -16.64
N THR A 936 -4.20 -24.51 -16.12
CA THR A 936 -5.53 -23.92 -16.30
C THR A 936 -5.51 -22.81 -17.36
N ALA A 937 -6.49 -22.87 -18.27
CA ALA A 937 -6.62 -21.90 -19.35
C ALA A 937 -7.10 -20.51 -18.85
N TRP A 938 -6.67 -19.46 -19.56
CA TRP A 938 -6.90 -18.05 -19.23
C TRP A 938 -6.91 -17.19 -20.51
N GLU A 939 -7.38 -17.77 -21.62
CA GLU A 939 -7.34 -17.17 -22.95
C GLU A 939 -8.43 -16.11 -23.17
N VAL A 940 -9.59 -16.23 -22.50
CA VAL A 940 -10.65 -15.22 -22.63
C VAL A 940 -10.19 -13.88 -22.06
N ALA A 941 -9.45 -13.90 -20.95
CA ALA A 941 -8.84 -12.70 -20.36
C ALA A 941 -7.76 -12.05 -21.25
N LYS A 942 -7.13 -12.83 -22.16
CA LYS A 942 -6.09 -12.36 -23.09
C LYS A 942 -6.64 -11.78 -24.39
N LYS A 943 -7.94 -11.91 -24.70
CA LYS A 943 -8.53 -11.36 -25.93
C LYS A 943 -8.31 -9.84 -26.01
N PRO A 944 -8.00 -9.25 -27.19
CA PRO A 944 -7.53 -7.86 -27.28
C PRO A 944 -8.45 -6.80 -26.65
N PHE A 945 -9.76 -7.01 -26.71
CA PHE A 945 -10.78 -6.14 -26.09
C PHE A 945 -10.91 -6.37 -24.57
N ASN A 946 -10.71 -7.60 -24.09
CA ASN A 946 -10.77 -7.94 -22.66
C ASN A 946 -9.54 -7.46 -21.88
N LYS A 947 -8.36 -7.33 -22.52
CA LYS A 947 -7.13 -6.83 -21.86
C LYS A 947 -7.31 -5.48 -21.14
N GLN A 948 -8.20 -4.61 -21.62
CA GLN A 948 -8.46 -3.30 -21.01
C GLN A 948 -9.46 -3.35 -19.84
N LYS A 949 -10.25 -4.43 -19.73
CA LYS A 949 -11.12 -4.68 -18.57
C LYS A 949 -10.34 -5.18 -17.34
N ASN A 950 -9.10 -5.64 -17.51
CA ASN A 950 -8.26 -6.14 -16.42
C ASN A 950 -7.48 -4.98 -15.76
N ARG A 951 -7.70 -4.75 -14.45
CA ARG A 951 -7.01 -3.69 -13.68
C ARG A 951 -5.50 -3.91 -13.60
N TYR A 952 -5.05 -5.16 -13.64
CA TYR A 952 -3.64 -5.53 -13.70
C TYR A 952 -3.42 -6.61 -14.76
N GLY A 953 -2.56 -6.35 -15.75
CA GLY A 953 -2.33 -7.28 -16.88
C GLY A 953 -1.65 -8.61 -16.51
N ASN A 954 -1.25 -8.79 -15.25
CA ASN A 954 -0.64 -10.01 -14.71
C ASN A 954 -1.52 -10.72 -13.66
N ILE A 955 -2.78 -10.29 -13.50
CA ILE A 955 -3.74 -10.82 -12.52
C ILE A 955 -5.11 -10.85 -13.20
N VAL A 956 -5.57 -12.04 -13.60
CA VAL A 956 -6.83 -12.23 -14.33
C VAL A 956 -7.47 -13.57 -13.98
N THR A 957 -8.77 -13.69 -14.22
CA THR A 957 -9.57 -14.92 -14.03
C THR A 957 -9.19 -16.06 -15.00
N TYR A 958 -9.39 -17.31 -14.56
CA TYR A 958 -9.23 -18.51 -15.39
C TYR A 958 -10.53 -18.85 -16.12
N ASP A 959 -10.42 -19.36 -17.36
CA ASP A 959 -11.56 -19.59 -18.25
C ASP A 959 -12.61 -20.56 -17.68
N HIS A 960 -12.20 -21.46 -16.79
CA HIS A 960 -13.05 -22.52 -16.22
C HIS A 960 -13.89 -22.08 -15.01
N CYS A 961 -13.51 -21.01 -14.31
CA CYS A 961 -14.20 -20.52 -13.12
C CYS A 961 -14.66 -19.06 -13.24
N ARG A 962 -14.39 -18.39 -14.37
CA ARG A 962 -14.82 -17.00 -14.60
C ARG A 962 -16.34 -16.82 -14.51
N VAL A 963 -16.77 -15.65 -14.07
CA VAL A 963 -18.14 -15.20 -14.26
C VAL A 963 -18.35 -14.80 -15.72
N VAL A 964 -19.42 -15.32 -16.32
CA VAL A 964 -19.84 -15.00 -17.70
C VAL A 964 -21.06 -14.10 -17.61
N LEU A 965 -21.02 -12.95 -18.28
CA LEU A 965 -22.12 -11.98 -18.33
C LEU A 965 -22.97 -12.15 -19.60
N SER A 966 -24.23 -11.72 -19.56
CA SER A 966 -25.11 -11.82 -20.74
C SER A 966 -24.71 -10.82 -21.84
N GLY A 967 -24.40 -11.32 -23.04
CA GLY A 967 -23.99 -10.51 -24.19
C GLY A 967 -23.25 -11.31 -25.27
N ASP A 968 -22.72 -10.61 -26.28
CA ASP A 968 -21.83 -11.18 -27.30
C ASP A 968 -20.41 -11.43 -26.72
N GLU A 969 -19.56 -12.12 -27.48
CA GLU A 969 -18.17 -12.47 -27.15
C GLU A 969 -17.23 -11.29 -26.76
N LYS A 970 -17.69 -10.05 -26.92
CA LYS A 970 -16.97 -8.81 -26.53
C LYS A 970 -17.39 -8.28 -25.16
N ASP A 971 -18.57 -8.68 -24.71
CA ASP A 971 -19.27 -8.14 -23.54
C ASP A 971 -19.58 -9.23 -22.50
N ASP A 972 -19.28 -10.50 -22.78
CA ASP A 972 -19.46 -11.64 -21.86
C ASP A 972 -18.44 -11.65 -20.69
N TYR A 973 -17.39 -10.83 -20.78
CA TYR A 973 -16.24 -10.87 -19.87
C TYR A 973 -16.22 -9.73 -18.85
N ILE A 974 -16.06 -10.14 -17.59
CA ILE A 974 -15.58 -9.35 -16.45
C ILE A 974 -14.43 -10.15 -15.81
N ASN A 975 -13.45 -9.46 -15.23
CA ASN A 975 -12.38 -10.11 -14.46
C ASN A 975 -12.89 -10.50 -13.05
N ALA A 976 -13.63 -11.59 -12.99
CA ALA A 976 -14.19 -12.17 -11.77
C ALA A 976 -14.29 -13.70 -11.88
N SER A 977 -14.11 -14.41 -10.76
CA SER A 977 -14.21 -15.88 -10.65
C SER A 977 -15.22 -16.30 -9.60
N TYR A 978 -16.01 -17.34 -9.87
CA TYR A 978 -16.73 -18.08 -8.82
C TYR A 978 -15.73 -18.83 -7.93
N MET A 979 -16.04 -18.92 -6.63
CA MET A 979 -15.16 -19.52 -5.63
C MET A 979 -15.96 -20.25 -4.54
N ASP A 980 -15.47 -21.42 -4.13
CA ASP A 980 -16.20 -22.34 -3.23
C ASP A 980 -16.13 -22.00 -1.74
N GLY A 981 -17.27 -22.19 -1.06
CA GLY A 981 -17.42 -22.08 0.38
C GLY A 981 -17.50 -23.43 1.08
N ILE A 982 -18.55 -23.57 1.90
CA ILE A 982 -19.13 -24.85 2.33
C ILE A 982 -20.24 -25.29 1.33
N LYS A 983 -20.80 -24.34 0.56
CA LYS A 983 -21.55 -24.59 -0.67
C LYS A 983 -20.64 -24.31 -1.86
N GLU A 984 -20.87 -25.03 -2.96
CA GLU A 984 -20.29 -24.73 -4.27
C GLU A 984 -20.68 -23.32 -4.74
N ASN A 985 -19.80 -22.61 -5.44
CA ASN A 985 -20.02 -21.28 -6.03
C ASN A 985 -20.63 -20.24 -5.05
N ALA A 986 -20.30 -20.34 -3.76
CA ALA A 986 -20.89 -19.50 -2.70
C ALA A 986 -20.47 -18.02 -2.75
N TYR A 987 -19.42 -17.70 -3.50
CA TYR A 987 -18.83 -16.37 -3.59
C TYR A 987 -18.38 -16.07 -5.01
N ILE A 988 -18.22 -14.78 -5.31
CA ILE A 988 -17.51 -14.29 -6.49
C ILE A 988 -16.33 -13.44 -6.00
N ALA A 989 -15.12 -13.81 -6.43
CA ALA A 989 -13.92 -12.99 -6.32
C ALA A 989 -13.84 -12.08 -7.55
N THR A 990 -13.70 -10.76 -7.38
CA THR A 990 -13.55 -9.81 -8.50
C THR A 990 -12.59 -8.69 -8.14
N GLN A 991 -11.83 -8.18 -9.12
CA GLN A 991 -11.06 -6.96 -8.97
C GLN A 991 -11.96 -5.77 -8.55
N GLY A 992 -11.38 -4.77 -7.87
CA GLY A 992 -12.03 -3.49 -7.62
C GLY A 992 -12.42 -2.81 -8.96
N PRO A 993 -13.71 -2.49 -9.19
CA PRO A 993 -14.20 -1.97 -10.48
C PRO A 993 -13.38 -0.80 -11.03
N THR A 994 -13.13 -0.80 -12.33
CA THR A 994 -12.50 0.31 -13.07
C THR A 994 -13.55 1.20 -13.71
N LEU A 995 -13.21 2.43 -14.11
CA LEU A 995 -14.08 3.28 -14.92
C LEU A 995 -14.62 2.61 -16.21
N LEU A 996 -13.88 1.65 -16.78
CA LEU A 996 -14.29 0.88 -17.96
C LEU A 996 -15.22 -0.31 -17.62
N THR A 997 -15.30 -0.71 -16.35
CA THR A 997 -16.03 -1.91 -15.89
C THR A 997 -17.08 -1.61 -14.81
N LEU A 998 -17.48 -0.34 -14.62
CA LEU A 998 -18.54 0.04 -13.67
C LEU A 998 -19.89 -0.62 -14.03
N ASN A 999 -20.24 -0.57 -15.32
CA ASN A 999 -21.46 -1.19 -15.84
C ASN A 999 -21.39 -2.72 -15.75
N ASP A 1000 -20.22 -3.31 -16.02
CA ASP A 1000 -20.01 -4.76 -15.92
C ASP A 1000 -20.14 -5.25 -14.47
N MET A 1001 -19.66 -4.48 -13.49
CA MET A 1001 -19.83 -4.79 -12.07
C MET A 1001 -21.30 -4.84 -11.67
N TRP A 1002 -22.10 -3.82 -12.02
CA TRP A 1002 -23.52 -3.82 -11.67
C TRP A 1002 -24.33 -4.86 -12.45
N ARG A 1003 -24.00 -5.09 -13.74
CA ARG A 1003 -24.56 -6.19 -14.52
C ARG A 1003 -24.27 -7.55 -13.86
N MET A 1004 -23.05 -7.76 -13.35
CA MET A 1004 -22.72 -8.95 -12.56
C MET A 1004 -23.55 -9.07 -11.29
N VAL A 1005 -23.62 -8.02 -10.45
CA VAL A 1005 -24.43 -8.01 -9.21
C VAL A 1005 -25.90 -8.39 -9.52
N TRP A 1006 -26.43 -7.87 -10.62
CA TRP A 1006 -27.80 -8.14 -11.06
C TRP A 1006 -28.00 -9.56 -11.60
N GLU A 1007 -27.21 -10.01 -12.56
CA GLU A 1007 -27.35 -11.33 -13.16
C GLU A 1007 -27.16 -12.45 -12.12
N GLN A 1008 -26.21 -12.25 -11.19
CA GLN A 1008 -25.87 -13.21 -10.14
C GLN A 1008 -26.78 -13.14 -8.91
N ARG A 1009 -27.75 -12.19 -8.88
CA ARG A 1009 -28.69 -11.98 -7.75
C ARG A 1009 -27.98 -11.82 -6.39
N SER A 1010 -26.84 -11.13 -6.42
CA SER A 1010 -25.95 -10.96 -5.27
C SER A 1010 -26.46 -9.88 -4.32
N TYR A 1011 -27.09 -10.29 -3.22
CA TYR A 1011 -27.60 -9.40 -2.16
C TYR A 1011 -26.50 -8.71 -1.34
N SER A 1012 -25.25 -9.16 -1.42
CA SER A 1012 -24.16 -8.66 -0.57
C SER A 1012 -22.87 -8.48 -1.38
N ILE A 1013 -22.29 -7.28 -1.29
CA ILE A 1013 -20.99 -6.92 -1.85
C ILE A 1013 -20.06 -6.56 -0.68
N VAL A 1014 -18.86 -7.13 -0.62
CA VAL A 1014 -17.87 -6.89 0.43
C VAL A 1014 -16.62 -6.27 -0.20
N MET A 1015 -16.34 -5.02 0.16
CA MET A 1015 -15.19 -4.23 -0.32
C MET A 1015 -14.15 -4.11 0.80
N VAL A 1016 -12.92 -4.55 0.54
CA VAL A 1016 -11.84 -4.67 1.56
C VAL A 1016 -10.57 -3.90 1.18
N THR A 1017 -10.72 -2.81 0.41
CA THR A 1017 -9.64 -1.90 0.00
C THR A 1017 -10.15 -0.45 0.08
N SER A 1018 -9.27 0.51 0.31
CA SER A 1018 -9.63 1.93 0.17
C SER A 1018 -9.63 2.33 -1.31
N LEU A 1019 -10.49 3.28 -1.70
CA LEU A 1019 -10.53 3.81 -3.07
C LEU A 1019 -9.14 4.28 -3.54
N VAL A 1020 -8.37 4.88 -2.62
CA VAL A 1020 -6.97 5.29 -2.80
C VAL A 1020 -6.15 4.83 -1.59
N GLU A 1021 -5.00 4.18 -1.82
CA GLU A 1021 -4.01 3.85 -0.78
C GLU A 1021 -2.63 4.32 -1.27
N LEU A 1022 -1.84 4.98 -0.41
CA LEU A 1022 -0.58 5.66 -0.76
C LEU A 1022 -0.64 6.46 -2.09
N LEU A 1023 -1.66 7.33 -2.22
CA LEU A 1023 -1.91 8.17 -3.41
C LEU A 1023 -2.07 7.42 -4.75
N LYS A 1024 -2.38 6.11 -4.72
CA LYS A 1024 -2.67 5.30 -5.91
C LYS A 1024 -4.11 4.77 -5.86
N PRO A 1025 -4.93 4.97 -6.92
CA PRO A 1025 -6.28 4.41 -6.96
C PRO A 1025 -6.24 2.88 -7.01
N LYS A 1026 -7.13 2.23 -6.26
CA LYS A 1026 -7.25 0.75 -6.17
C LYS A 1026 -8.59 0.25 -6.68
N CYS A 1027 -9.63 1.00 -6.36
CA CYS A 1027 -10.99 0.80 -6.80
C CYS A 1027 -11.51 2.17 -7.22
N ASP A 1028 -12.13 2.25 -8.41
CA ASP A 1028 -12.88 3.43 -8.77
C ASP A 1028 -14.23 3.37 -8.04
N LYS A 1029 -14.81 4.52 -7.68
CA LYS A 1029 -16.10 4.55 -6.97
C LYS A 1029 -17.20 4.09 -7.92
N TYR A 1030 -18.06 3.20 -7.45
CA TYR A 1030 -19.09 2.55 -8.24
C TYR A 1030 -20.47 2.58 -7.55
N TRP A 1031 -20.68 3.49 -6.60
CA TRP A 1031 -21.97 3.73 -5.95
C TRP A 1031 -22.18 5.25 -5.76
N PRO A 1032 -23.42 5.76 -5.79
CA PRO A 1032 -23.71 7.19 -5.63
C PRO A 1032 -23.38 7.71 -4.23
N ASP A 1033 -23.08 9.01 -4.11
CA ASP A 1033 -23.00 9.71 -2.82
C ASP A 1033 -24.38 9.97 -2.21
N GLU A 1034 -25.35 10.38 -3.04
CA GLU A 1034 -26.73 10.68 -2.67
C GLU A 1034 -27.66 10.35 -3.85
N GLY A 1035 -28.91 9.96 -3.57
CA GLY A 1035 -29.92 9.72 -4.61
C GLY A 1035 -29.64 8.53 -5.52
N THR A 1036 -29.95 8.68 -6.82
CA THR A 1036 -29.92 7.61 -7.84
C THR A 1036 -28.89 7.90 -8.91
N GLU A 1037 -28.08 6.89 -9.26
CA GLU A 1037 -27.14 6.92 -10.38
C GLU A 1037 -27.35 5.71 -11.30
N LYS A 1038 -27.08 5.87 -12.61
CA LYS A 1038 -27.38 4.84 -13.62
C LYS A 1038 -26.12 4.22 -14.21
N TYR A 1039 -26.00 2.91 -14.08
CA TYR A 1039 -24.87 2.10 -14.50
C TYR A 1039 -25.33 1.16 -15.63
N GLY A 1040 -25.20 1.63 -16.87
CA GLY A 1040 -25.77 0.95 -18.04
C GLY A 1040 -27.29 1.03 -18.05
N ASP A 1041 -27.95 -0.12 -17.89
CA ASP A 1041 -29.41 -0.23 -17.81
C ASP A 1041 -29.95 -0.42 -16.37
N ILE A 1042 -29.07 -0.52 -15.37
CA ILE A 1042 -29.43 -0.62 -13.95
C ILE A 1042 -29.37 0.76 -13.29
N GLU A 1043 -30.43 1.12 -12.58
CA GLU A 1043 -30.47 2.30 -11.71
C GLU A 1043 -30.18 1.88 -10.27
N VAL A 1044 -29.19 2.52 -9.63
CA VAL A 1044 -28.71 2.23 -8.28
C VAL A 1044 -29.01 3.43 -7.40
N THR A 1045 -29.88 3.26 -6.40
CA THR A 1045 -30.27 4.31 -5.45
C THR A 1045 -29.66 4.04 -4.07
N LEU A 1046 -29.07 5.07 -3.45
CA LEU A 1046 -28.62 4.98 -2.06
C LEU A 1046 -29.79 5.23 -1.09
N MET A 1047 -30.17 4.19 -0.35
CA MET A 1047 -31.32 4.23 0.57
C MET A 1047 -30.91 4.50 2.03
N LYS A 1048 -29.71 4.05 2.44
CA LYS A 1048 -29.20 4.21 3.81
C LYS A 1048 -27.69 4.10 3.88
N ILE A 1049 -27.06 4.92 4.74
CA ILE A 1049 -25.68 4.74 5.21
C ILE A 1049 -25.72 4.32 6.69
N GLU A 1050 -24.89 3.35 7.08
CA GLU A 1050 -24.64 2.99 8.48
C GLU A 1050 -23.12 2.99 8.75
N GLU A 1051 -22.64 3.95 9.53
CA GLU A 1051 -21.22 4.08 9.86
C GLU A 1051 -20.85 3.37 11.17
N PHE A 1052 -19.76 2.61 11.15
CA PHE A 1052 -19.18 1.94 12.31
C PHE A 1052 -17.68 2.25 12.39
N ALA A 1053 -17.08 2.07 13.56
CA ALA A 1053 -15.70 2.47 13.85
C ALA A 1053 -14.59 1.89 12.93
N TYR A 1054 -14.90 0.89 12.11
CA TYR A 1054 -13.95 0.22 11.20
C TYR A 1054 -14.49 -0.04 9.77
N TYR A 1055 -15.77 0.23 9.53
CA TYR A 1055 -16.47 -0.09 8.27
C TYR A 1055 -17.76 0.72 8.12
N VAL A 1056 -18.22 0.88 6.88
CA VAL A 1056 -19.49 1.53 6.53
C VAL A 1056 -20.35 0.53 5.75
N ILE A 1057 -21.67 0.60 5.93
CA ILE A 1057 -22.63 -0.18 5.14
C ILE A 1057 -23.51 0.79 4.35
N HIS A 1058 -23.62 0.57 3.04
CA HIS A 1058 -24.61 1.23 2.19
C HIS A 1058 -25.72 0.23 1.88
N THR A 1059 -26.97 0.59 2.17
CA THR A 1059 -28.14 -0.13 1.64
C THR A 1059 -28.52 0.52 0.32
N LEU A 1060 -28.44 -0.25 -0.75
CA LEU A 1060 -28.67 0.19 -2.12
C LEU A 1060 -29.92 -0.50 -2.68
N GLU A 1061 -30.71 0.24 -3.45
CA GLU A 1061 -31.86 -0.28 -4.19
C GLU A 1061 -31.52 -0.29 -5.69
N LEU A 1062 -31.52 -1.47 -6.30
CA LEU A 1062 -31.26 -1.66 -7.72
C LEU A 1062 -32.60 -1.81 -8.44
N LYS A 1063 -32.83 -1.04 -9.51
CA LYS A 1063 -33.98 -1.16 -10.39
C LYS A 1063 -33.54 -1.48 -11.82
N LYS A 1064 -34.21 -2.46 -12.43
CA LYS A 1064 -34.11 -2.78 -13.85
C LYS A 1064 -35.44 -3.32 -14.36
N ASP A 1065 -35.90 -2.78 -15.49
CA ASP A 1065 -37.19 -3.06 -16.12
C ASP A 1065 -38.43 -2.88 -15.21
N LYS A 1066 -38.79 -3.91 -14.45
CA LYS A 1066 -39.90 -3.95 -13.49
C LYS A 1066 -39.55 -4.69 -12.19
N GLU A 1067 -38.28 -5.02 -12.00
CA GLU A 1067 -37.80 -5.73 -10.82
C GLU A 1067 -36.95 -4.76 -9.98
N GLU A 1068 -37.14 -4.82 -8.66
CA GLU A 1068 -36.45 -3.99 -7.67
C GLU A 1068 -35.78 -4.91 -6.64
N ARG A 1069 -34.55 -4.61 -6.25
CA ARG A 1069 -33.77 -5.47 -5.34
C ARG A 1069 -32.92 -4.65 -4.36
N GLU A 1070 -32.97 -4.99 -3.07
CA GLU A 1070 -32.00 -4.50 -2.10
C GLU A 1070 -30.64 -5.19 -2.31
N VAL A 1071 -29.55 -4.43 -2.25
CA VAL A 1071 -28.18 -4.92 -2.16
C VAL A 1071 -27.45 -4.18 -1.05
N ARG A 1072 -26.76 -4.90 -0.17
CA ARG A 1072 -25.92 -4.31 0.89
C ARG A 1072 -24.45 -4.29 0.48
N HIS A 1073 -23.91 -3.09 0.34
CA HIS A 1073 -22.49 -2.85 0.13
C HIS A 1073 -21.79 -2.62 1.47
N TYR A 1074 -20.90 -3.53 1.82
CA TYR A 1074 -20.13 -3.52 3.06
C TYR A 1074 -18.70 -3.06 2.78
N PHE A 1075 -18.37 -1.82 3.16
CA PHE A 1075 -17.07 -1.18 2.92
C PHE A 1075 -16.20 -1.24 4.19
N PHE A 1076 -15.25 -2.18 4.23
CA PHE A 1076 -14.30 -2.33 5.33
C PHE A 1076 -13.09 -1.42 5.14
N GLN A 1077 -12.98 -0.37 5.96
CA GLN A 1077 -11.99 0.71 5.78
C GLN A 1077 -10.70 0.49 6.58
N SER A 1078 -10.68 -0.43 7.55
CA SER A 1078 -9.56 -0.61 8.49
C SER A 1078 -8.55 -1.70 8.09
N TRP A 1079 -8.50 -2.08 6.81
CA TRP A 1079 -7.41 -2.94 6.32
C TRP A 1079 -6.16 -2.08 6.05
N PRO A 1080 -4.97 -2.42 6.58
CA PRO A 1080 -3.76 -1.62 6.39
C PRO A 1080 -3.17 -1.76 4.99
N ASP A 1081 -2.69 -0.65 4.40
CA ASP A 1081 -2.01 -0.57 3.08
C ASP A 1081 -0.88 -1.61 2.88
N HIS A 1082 -0.30 -2.11 3.98
CA HIS A 1082 0.73 -3.15 4.01
C HIS A 1082 0.46 -4.19 5.11
N GLY A 1083 0.29 -5.45 4.69
CA GLY A 1083 0.12 -6.60 5.58
C GLY A 1083 -1.33 -6.91 5.94
N VAL A 1084 -1.54 -7.39 7.17
CA VAL A 1084 -2.85 -7.79 7.72
C VAL A 1084 -3.15 -7.01 9.00
N PRO A 1085 -4.43 -6.83 9.39
CA PRO A 1085 -4.79 -6.19 10.66
C PRO A 1085 -4.18 -6.91 11.86
N LYS A 1086 -3.44 -6.17 12.70
CA LYS A 1086 -2.66 -6.70 13.85
C LYS A 1086 -3.49 -7.53 14.85
N TYR A 1087 -4.81 -7.30 14.91
CA TYR A 1087 -5.73 -8.07 15.74
C TYR A 1087 -7.00 -8.42 14.93
N PRO A 1088 -7.51 -9.66 14.98
CA PRO A 1088 -8.67 -10.08 14.21
C PRO A 1088 -9.99 -9.46 14.70
N THR A 1089 -9.99 -8.77 15.84
CA THR A 1089 -11.18 -8.25 16.54
C THR A 1089 -12.08 -7.38 15.66
N GLN A 1090 -11.49 -6.55 14.79
CA GLN A 1090 -12.22 -5.67 13.88
C GLN A 1090 -13.01 -6.47 12.83
N ILE A 1091 -12.34 -7.44 12.18
CA ILE A 1091 -12.95 -8.35 11.20
C ILE A 1091 -13.98 -9.27 11.88
N LEU A 1092 -13.73 -9.73 13.10
CA LEU A 1092 -14.67 -10.56 13.85
C LEU A 1092 -15.94 -9.79 14.26
N ALA A 1093 -15.84 -8.48 14.55
CA ALA A 1093 -16.99 -7.62 14.78
C ALA A 1093 -17.80 -7.40 13.48
N PHE A 1094 -17.10 -7.05 12.39
CA PHE A 1094 -17.68 -6.92 11.04
C PHE A 1094 -18.44 -8.19 10.60
N ARG A 1095 -17.78 -9.35 10.67
CA ARG A 1095 -18.32 -10.69 10.39
C ARG A 1095 -19.61 -10.98 11.16
N ARG A 1096 -19.67 -10.61 12.45
CA ARG A 1096 -20.88 -10.80 13.28
C ARG A 1096 -22.04 -9.96 12.74
N HIS A 1097 -21.79 -8.69 12.39
CA HIS A 1097 -22.81 -7.77 11.88
C HIS A 1097 -23.26 -8.08 10.44
N PHE A 1098 -22.36 -8.60 9.60
CA PHE A 1098 -22.70 -9.15 8.28
C PHE A 1098 -23.68 -10.33 8.42
N ARG A 1099 -23.37 -11.28 9.31
CA ARG A 1099 -24.15 -12.51 9.48
C ARG A 1099 -25.49 -12.35 10.20
N THR A 1100 -25.80 -11.19 10.79
CA THR A 1100 -27.16 -10.87 11.26
C THR A 1100 -28.07 -10.33 10.15
N HIS A 1101 -27.51 -9.97 8.98
CA HIS A 1101 -28.24 -9.29 7.91
C HIS A 1101 -28.21 -10.01 6.55
N HIS A 1102 -27.26 -10.93 6.33
CA HIS A 1102 -27.20 -11.77 5.13
C HIS A 1102 -28.25 -12.89 5.15
N MET A 1103 -29.01 -13.05 4.06
CA MET A 1103 -30.07 -14.07 3.93
C MET A 1103 -29.54 -15.38 3.30
N GLU A 1104 -29.85 -16.54 3.90
CA GLU A 1104 -29.34 -17.86 3.42
C GLU A 1104 -29.86 -18.29 2.02
N GLN A 1105 -30.74 -17.50 1.39
CA GLN A 1105 -31.37 -17.74 0.08
C GLN A 1105 -30.85 -16.83 -1.05
N SER A 1106 -29.93 -15.90 -0.79
CA SER A 1106 -29.38 -14.99 -1.80
C SER A 1106 -28.36 -15.67 -2.73
N GLY A 1107 -28.08 -15.02 -3.88
CA GLY A 1107 -26.98 -15.40 -4.77
C GLY A 1107 -25.58 -15.18 -4.15
N PRO A 1108 -24.50 -15.57 -4.87
CA PRO A 1108 -23.13 -15.53 -4.36
C PRO A 1108 -22.74 -14.16 -3.79
N ILE A 1109 -22.01 -14.18 -2.68
CA ILE A 1109 -21.47 -12.97 -2.06
C ILE A 1109 -20.30 -12.48 -2.92
N ILE A 1110 -20.41 -11.26 -3.46
CA ILE A 1110 -19.33 -10.64 -4.22
C ILE A 1110 -18.30 -10.06 -3.24
N VAL A 1111 -17.03 -10.40 -3.43
CA VAL A 1111 -15.92 -9.95 -2.59
C VAL A 1111 -14.86 -9.32 -3.49
N HIS A 1112 -14.48 -8.08 -3.20
CA HIS A 1112 -13.45 -7.38 -3.96
C HIS A 1112 -12.46 -6.62 -3.09
N CYS A 1113 -11.29 -6.45 -3.69
CA CYS A 1113 -10.15 -5.73 -3.16
C CYS A 1113 -9.37 -5.15 -4.34
N ARG A 1114 -8.15 -4.70 -4.08
CA ARG A 1114 -7.24 -4.15 -5.08
C ARG A 1114 -6.96 -5.10 -6.27
N SER A 1115 -6.69 -6.38 -6.03
CA SER A 1115 -6.37 -7.35 -7.09
C SER A 1115 -6.76 -8.79 -6.72
N ASP A 1116 -6.97 -9.65 -7.72
CA ASP A 1116 -7.45 -11.02 -7.50
C ASP A 1116 -6.43 -11.94 -6.78
N SER A 1117 -5.12 -11.63 -6.86
CA SER A 1117 -4.11 -12.30 -6.04
C SER A 1117 -4.17 -11.87 -4.56
N ASP A 1118 -4.52 -10.61 -4.29
CA ASP A 1118 -4.84 -10.17 -2.92
C ASP A 1118 -6.14 -10.84 -2.45
N ILE A 1119 -7.08 -11.10 -3.37
CA ILE A 1119 -8.31 -11.82 -3.05
C ILE A 1119 -8.01 -13.24 -2.59
N LEU A 1120 -7.06 -14.00 -3.13
CA LEU A 1120 -6.78 -15.36 -2.59
C LEU A 1120 -6.45 -15.33 -1.07
N TYR A 1121 -5.71 -14.31 -0.61
CA TYR A 1121 -5.41 -14.06 0.80
C TYR A 1121 -6.65 -13.66 1.62
N ILE A 1122 -7.47 -12.77 1.05
CA ILE A 1122 -8.77 -12.33 1.61
C ILE A 1122 -9.85 -13.41 1.46
N PHE A 1123 -9.64 -14.45 0.66
CA PHE A 1123 -10.58 -15.52 0.37
C PHE A 1123 -10.33 -16.76 1.23
N ALA A 1124 -9.07 -17.16 1.45
CA ALA A 1124 -8.71 -18.07 2.54
C ALA A 1124 -9.25 -17.52 3.88
N SER A 1125 -9.13 -16.21 4.07
CA SER A 1125 -9.80 -15.46 5.13
C SER A 1125 -11.33 -15.59 5.08
N THR A 1126 -11.98 -15.22 3.98
CA THR A 1126 -13.46 -15.09 3.90
C THR A 1126 -14.20 -16.44 3.91
N ARG A 1127 -13.65 -17.47 3.24
CA ARG A 1127 -14.12 -18.87 3.29
C ARG A 1127 -14.23 -19.36 4.73
N LEU A 1128 -13.28 -18.97 5.59
CA LEU A 1128 -13.27 -19.33 7.02
C LEU A 1128 -14.10 -18.37 7.88
N PHE A 1129 -14.15 -17.08 7.56
CA PHE A 1129 -14.91 -16.09 8.32
C PHE A 1129 -16.43 -16.23 8.17
N LEU A 1130 -16.95 -16.45 6.95
CA LEU A 1130 -18.40 -16.40 6.72
C LEU A 1130 -19.09 -17.76 6.87
N SER A 1131 -18.43 -18.88 6.59
CA SER A 1131 -19.11 -20.19 6.46
C SER A 1131 -19.39 -20.96 7.76
N LEU A 1132 -18.48 -20.93 8.74
CA LEU A 1132 -18.53 -21.85 9.90
C LEU A 1132 -19.78 -21.65 10.79
N LYS A 1133 -20.49 -22.74 11.13
CA LYS A 1133 -21.77 -22.69 11.88
C LYS A 1133 -21.68 -22.62 13.41
N GLN A 1134 -20.49 -22.69 14.02
CA GLN A 1134 -20.32 -22.70 15.49
C GLN A 1134 -19.64 -21.43 16.06
N PRO A 1135 -19.88 -21.07 17.34
CA PRO A 1135 -19.35 -19.84 17.94
C PRO A 1135 -17.85 -19.87 18.27
N LEU A 1136 -17.23 -21.05 18.27
CA LEU A 1136 -15.91 -21.32 18.86
C LEU A 1136 -14.86 -21.71 17.82
N VAL A 1137 -14.40 -20.73 17.03
CA VAL A 1137 -13.07 -20.78 16.41
C VAL A 1137 -12.40 -19.43 16.61
N ILE A 1138 -11.45 -19.38 17.55
CA ILE A 1138 -10.62 -18.21 17.85
C ILE A 1138 -9.35 -18.35 17.01
N LEU A 1139 -9.35 -17.77 15.80
CA LEU A 1139 -8.15 -17.67 14.97
C LEU A 1139 -7.27 -16.53 15.47
N TYR A 1140 -6.19 -16.88 16.18
CA TYR A 1140 -5.16 -15.93 16.57
C TYR A 1140 -3.96 -16.07 15.63
N SER A 1141 -3.72 -15.03 14.82
CA SER A 1141 -2.95 -15.05 13.55
C SER A 1141 -3.62 -15.86 12.44
N PHE A 1142 -4.26 -15.14 11.52
CA PHE A 1142 -4.10 -15.44 10.10
C PHE A 1142 -2.66 -15.09 9.67
N VAL A 1143 -2.23 -15.63 8.53
CA VAL A 1143 -0.84 -15.64 8.04
C VAL A 1143 -0.18 -14.24 8.01
N SER A 1144 1.15 -14.23 8.24
CA SER A 1144 2.09 -13.08 8.16
C SER A 1144 2.03 -11.99 9.25
N GLN A 1145 2.00 -12.39 10.51
CA GLN A 1145 2.97 -11.92 11.53
C GLN A 1145 3.16 -12.99 12.61
#